data_AF-A0A256Z1D2-F1
#
_entry.id   AF-A0A256Z1D2-F1
#
_cell.length_a   1.000
_cell.length_b   1.000
_cell.length_c   1.000
_cell.angle_alpha   90.00
_cell.angle_beta   90.00
_cell.angle_gamma   90.00
#
_symmetry.space_group_name_H-M   'P 1'
#
loop_
_entity.id
_entity.type
_entity.pdbx_description
1 polymer ?
#
loop_
_entity_poly.entity_id
_entity_poly.type
_entity_poly.pdbx_seq_one_letter_code
_entity_poly.pdbx_strand_id
1 'polypeptide(L)'
;MTEKKLRIALAGNANVGKSLTGESEVLIQREGRWEIARLRDIVEHTLASQPSARLGDSEISTPNSLFVVSLDPETMRAVKAKVSKVLRHRETRRLVRVRTRSGRVVTATRDHNFIVMLNGELRVVEGEHLSPGDRIPILEETPPVPEGISSTKISWDVVERIEEVNPKEEYVYDLVVEGYENFMLANGLFVHNSVIFNQLTGLHQHIGNWPGKTVEKAEGTLHFKGYEIDIIDLPGIYSLSTFSLEELISREYIAVEKPDIVINVVDASVLERNLFFTLQLMELETPMVIALNQMDIAAKKGIKIDCKKLEKLLGVPVVPTVAITGRGIYQLLEKAVEAAEKGGIKPLRIEYGEEVEERIRKLTDLIEKIEFKYPARWTAIKLLEGDREVEREIQKIKPEIVQTARRLSKEIEKIHGHPCSTVITSERYEVAGRIVREVQQIVTPIKPSLSERIHEITTHRVLGYLVMGLVLLAVFYSIFAFGDYASGILEDLLYGLEPPFKAIFGEGLLGDLLWGGVMEGLIAGITIVLPYIVPFYLILYMLEDSGYLSRIAFLTDSVMHKMGLHGKAFIPIMLAYGCNVPACLSCRIMETQRERLLAAFVVTLVPCAAVTVIVLGLVGRFVGVNWALTLYIVNIILVFVLGRFAFNILPGEPVAMLYIPCIATIAALAKEFGWRKALLITVFEVLFAITAGGIASRLLTLINPPY
;
A
#
# COMPACT_ATOMS: atom_id res chain seq x y z
N MET A 1 46.59 7.61 -10.76
CA MET A 1 46.28 7.42 -9.33
C MET A 1 45.37 6.21 -9.27
N THR A 2 45.72 5.17 -8.53
CA THR A 2 44.86 3.99 -8.33
C THR A 2 43.64 4.42 -7.52
N GLU A 3 42.45 4.40 -8.14
CA GLU A 3 41.19 4.64 -7.41
C GLU A 3 41.02 3.56 -6.35
N LYS A 4 40.64 3.96 -5.13
CA LYS A 4 40.36 3.01 -4.04
C LYS A 4 38.94 2.48 -4.23
N LYS A 5 38.76 1.16 -4.17
CA LYS A 5 37.43 0.53 -4.22
C LYS A 5 36.79 0.46 -2.83
N LEU A 6 35.50 0.74 -2.76
CA LEU A 6 34.70 0.68 -1.54
C LEU A 6 33.38 -0.03 -1.83
N ARG A 7 33.00 -1.02 -1.02
CA ARG A 7 31.72 -1.74 -1.14
C ARG A 7 30.74 -1.25 -0.09
N ILE A 8 29.63 -0.67 -0.54
CA ILE A 8 28.55 -0.19 0.32
C ILE A 8 27.32 -1.07 0.10
N ALA A 9 26.65 -1.47 1.18
CA ALA A 9 25.33 -2.09 1.08
C ALA A 9 24.25 -1.09 1.54
N LEU A 10 23.17 -0.93 0.78
CA LEU A 10 21.96 -0.27 1.28
C LEU A 10 21.10 -1.30 1.97
N ALA A 11 20.76 -1.06 3.24
CA ALA A 11 19.88 -1.91 4.01
C ALA A 11 18.66 -1.12 4.46
N GLY A 12 17.46 -1.71 4.31
CA GLY A 12 16.19 -1.05 4.58
C GLY A 12 15.37 -0.89 3.29
N ASN A 13 14.15 -0.36 3.39
CA ASN A 13 13.28 -0.23 2.23
C ASN A 13 13.71 0.94 1.34
N ALA A 14 14.57 0.67 0.34
CA ALA A 14 15.20 1.67 -0.52
C ALA A 14 14.62 1.72 -1.96
N ASN A 15 13.33 1.48 -2.17
CA ASN A 15 12.55 1.69 -3.42
C ASN A 15 13.36 1.92 -4.72
N VAL A 16 13.58 0.88 -5.54
CA VAL A 16 14.34 0.90 -6.81
C VAL A 16 13.47 0.50 -8.02
N GLY A 17 13.62 1.20 -9.16
CA GLY A 17 13.30 0.73 -10.53
C GLY A 17 12.04 1.31 -11.17
N LYS A 18 12.12 2.33 -12.06
CA LYS A 18 10.93 3.00 -12.67
C LYS A 18 11.27 3.62 -14.04
N SER A 19 10.77 3.10 -15.18
CA SER A 19 11.04 3.67 -16.54
C SER A 19 9.84 3.63 -17.51
N LEU A 20 9.92 4.37 -18.63
CA LEU A 20 8.86 4.56 -19.63
C LEU A 20 9.17 3.91 -21.00
N THR A 21 8.17 3.69 -21.85
CA THR A 21 8.40 3.23 -23.24
C THR A 21 9.03 4.31 -24.12
N GLY A 22 9.82 3.90 -25.12
CA GLY A 22 10.47 4.81 -26.07
C GLY A 22 9.53 5.60 -26.98
N GLU A 23 8.30 5.12 -27.19
CA GLU A 23 7.22 5.83 -27.91
C GLU A 23 6.74 7.09 -27.16
N SER A 24 7.07 7.26 -25.86
CA SER A 24 6.63 8.40 -25.07
C SER A 24 7.28 9.69 -25.58
N GLU A 25 6.48 10.72 -25.85
CA GLU A 25 6.99 12.01 -26.29
C GLU A 25 7.22 12.94 -25.10
N VAL A 26 8.28 13.74 -25.14
CA VAL A 26 8.68 14.67 -24.08
C VAL A 26 8.90 16.05 -24.70
N LEU A 27 8.42 17.09 -24.02
CA LEU A 27 8.72 18.47 -24.40
C LEU A 27 10.11 18.82 -23.85
N ILE A 28 11.05 19.06 -24.77
CA ILE A 28 12.45 19.35 -24.43
C ILE A 28 12.87 20.72 -24.96
N GLN A 29 13.87 21.33 -24.32
CA GLN A 29 14.58 22.48 -24.86
C GLN A 29 16.03 22.10 -25.16
N ARG A 30 16.43 22.25 -26.43
CA ARG A 30 17.81 22.12 -26.91
C ARG A 30 18.24 23.43 -27.55
N GLU A 31 19.44 23.91 -27.20
CA GLU A 31 20.02 25.14 -27.77
C GLU A 31 19.09 26.37 -27.70
N GLY A 32 18.24 26.44 -26.67
CA GLY A 32 17.30 27.54 -26.45
C GLY A 32 15.97 27.44 -27.20
N ARG A 33 15.74 26.40 -28.02
CA ARG A 33 14.46 26.16 -28.72
C ARG A 33 13.71 24.99 -28.10
N TRP A 34 12.39 25.15 -27.92
CA TRP A 34 11.51 24.08 -27.42
C TRP A 34 11.03 23.22 -28.60
N GLU A 35 11.13 21.90 -28.45
CA GLU A 35 10.66 20.91 -29.40
C GLU A 35 10.07 19.70 -28.68
N ILE A 36 9.17 18.97 -29.36
CA ILE A 36 8.67 17.69 -28.90
C ILE A 36 9.50 16.59 -29.55
N ALA A 37 10.09 15.71 -28.74
CA ALA A 37 10.86 14.58 -29.23
C ALA A 37 10.49 13.30 -28.48
N ARG A 38 10.62 12.15 -29.14
CA ARG A 38 10.41 10.85 -28.49
C ARG A 38 11.53 10.55 -27.52
N LEU A 39 11.20 9.93 -26.40
CA LEU A 39 12.16 9.61 -25.33
C LEU A 39 13.29 8.72 -25.88
N ARG A 40 12.97 7.78 -26.78
CA ARG A 40 13.97 7.04 -27.56
C ARG A 40 14.90 7.98 -28.30
N ASP A 41 14.38 8.84 -29.17
CA ASP A 41 15.22 9.67 -30.05
C ASP A 41 16.11 10.61 -29.21
N ILE A 42 15.59 11.10 -28.09
CA ILE A 42 16.35 11.90 -27.12
C ILE A 42 17.53 11.09 -26.58
N VAL A 43 17.25 9.89 -26.07
CA VAL A 43 18.24 9.04 -25.41
C VAL A 43 19.24 8.49 -26.44
N GLU A 44 18.78 7.87 -27.53
CA GLU A 44 19.61 7.31 -28.60
C GLU A 44 20.51 8.38 -29.25
N HIS A 45 19.97 9.58 -29.54
CA HIS A 45 20.79 10.67 -30.06
C HIS A 45 21.88 11.07 -29.06
N THR A 46 21.55 11.12 -27.77
CA THR A 46 22.52 11.48 -26.72
C THR A 46 23.56 10.38 -26.52
N LEU A 47 23.15 9.11 -26.58
CA LEU A 47 24.06 7.95 -26.56
C LEU A 47 24.99 7.93 -27.78
N ALA A 48 24.50 8.35 -28.95
CA ALA A 48 25.30 8.39 -30.18
C ALA A 48 26.24 9.61 -30.26
N SER A 49 25.86 10.74 -29.66
CA SER A 49 26.58 12.02 -29.80
C SER A 49 27.44 12.41 -28.60
N GLN A 50 27.22 11.81 -27.43
CA GLN A 50 27.96 12.08 -26.20
C GLN A 50 28.58 10.78 -25.65
N PRO A 51 29.65 10.87 -24.84
CA PRO A 51 30.22 9.70 -24.18
C PRO A 51 29.16 8.95 -23.37
N SER A 52 28.84 7.74 -23.79
CA SER A 52 27.90 6.86 -23.12
C SER A 52 28.62 5.75 -22.35
N ALA A 53 28.11 5.37 -21.19
CA ALA A 53 28.51 4.15 -20.51
C ALA A 53 27.45 3.06 -20.75
N ARG A 54 27.87 1.94 -21.35
CA ARG A 54 27.06 0.73 -21.52
C ARG A 54 27.40 -0.26 -20.42
N LEU A 55 26.39 -0.80 -19.74
CA LEU A 55 26.55 -1.65 -18.58
C LEU A 55 25.46 -2.73 -18.55
N GLY A 56 25.81 -3.94 -18.98
CA GLY A 56 24.84 -5.03 -19.21
C GLY A 56 23.86 -4.69 -20.34
N ASP A 57 22.56 -4.78 -20.05
CA ASP A 57 21.46 -4.43 -20.96
C ASP A 57 21.03 -2.94 -20.82
N SER A 58 21.80 -2.11 -20.10
CA SER A 58 21.51 -0.70 -19.83
C SER A 58 22.57 0.24 -20.40
N GLU A 59 22.17 1.44 -20.79
CA GLU A 59 23.04 2.47 -21.34
C GLU A 59 22.66 3.87 -20.85
N ILE A 60 23.66 4.63 -20.42
CA ILE A 60 23.53 6.00 -19.92
C ILE A 60 24.39 6.95 -20.73
N SER A 61 23.90 8.17 -20.95
CA SER A 61 24.73 9.28 -21.36
C SER A 61 24.30 10.60 -20.70
N THR A 62 25.20 11.58 -20.71
CA THR A 62 24.95 12.92 -20.18
C THR A 62 24.65 13.86 -21.36
N PRO A 63 23.45 14.45 -21.46
CA PRO A 63 23.12 15.33 -22.56
C PRO A 63 23.77 16.71 -22.43
N ASN A 64 24.19 17.29 -23.55
CA ASN A 64 24.62 18.68 -23.60
C ASN A 64 23.40 19.62 -23.60
N SER A 65 23.27 20.43 -22.55
CA SER A 65 22.30 21.55 -22.47
C SER A 65 20.86 21.16 -22.86
N LEU A 66 20.35 20.07 -22.27
CA LEU A 66 18.97 19.60 -22.41
C LEU A 66 18.13 20.02 -21.20
N PHE A 67 16.95 20.59 -21.46
CA PHE A 67 15.98 20.94 -20.40
C PHE A 67 14.63 20.31 -20.68
N VAL A 68 13.88 20.05 -19.62
CA VAL A 68 12.49 19.55 -19.63
C VAL A 68 11.62 20.44 -18.75
N VAL A 69 10.31 20.22 -18.81
CA VAL A 69 9.36 20.79 -17.86
C VAL A 69 9.15 19.82 -16.71
N SER A 70 9.22 20.31 -15.48
CA SER A 70 8.96 19.57 -14.25
C SER A 70 7.90 20.28 -13.41
N LEU A 71 7.25 19.53 -12.53
CA LEU A 71 6.30 20.00 -11.53
C LEU A 71 7.05 20.29 -10.23
N ASP A 72 7.01 21.54 -9.80
CA ASP A 72 7.45 21.93 -8.46
C ASP A 72 6.37 21.54 -7.43
N PRO A 73 6.67 20.61 -6.50
CA PRO A 73 5.69 20.13 -5.52
C PRO A 73 5.36 21.16 -4.42
N GLU A 74 6.18 22.21 -4.24
CA GLU A 74 5.92 23.27 -3.26
C GLU A 74 4.99 24.34 -3.82
N THR A 75 5.24 24.76 -5.06
CA THR A 75 4.47 25.82 -5.71
C THR A 75 3.31 25.32 -6.57
N MET A 76 3.28 24.01 -6.86
CA MET A 76 2.33 23.35 -7.76
C MET A 76 2.29 23.98 -9.15
N ARG A 77 3.46 24.39 -9.65
CA ARG A 77 3.65 25.05 -10.95
C ARG A 77 4.64 24.28 -11.80
N ALA A 78 4.48 24.42 -13.10
CA ALA A 78 5.46 23.94 -14.06
C ALA A 78 6.71 24.82 -14.00
N VAL A 79 7.89 24.19 -14.03
CA VAL A 79 9.19 24.85 -13.98
C VAL A 79 10.12 24.24 -15.00
N LYS A 80 11.01 25.05 -15.56
CA LYS A 80 12.06 24.56 -16.45
C LYS A 80 13.17 23.94 -15.62
N ALA A 81 13.50 22.68 -15.90
CA ALA A 81 14.51 21.93 -15.18
C ALA A 81 15.53 21.31 -16.14
N LYS A 82 16.78 21.18 -15.69
CA LYS A 82 17.87 20.64 -16.51
C LYS A 82 17.88 19.11 -16.43
N VAL A 83 18.01 18.44 -17.57
CA VAL A 83 18.23 16.99 -17.61
C VAL A 83 19.71 16.73 -17.33
N SER A 84 19.99 16.02 -16.25
CA SER A 84 21.36 15.68 -15.85
C SER A 84 21.84 14.40 -16.52
N LYS A 85 20.95 13.43 -16.76
CA LYS A 85 21.29 12.14 -17.40
C LYS A 85 20.11 11.57 -18.18
N VAL A 86 20.40 10.76 -19.19
CA VAL A 86 19.42 9.96 -19.95
C VAL A 86 19.77 8.48 -19.86
N LEU A 87 18.77 7.60 -19.74
CA LEU A 87 18.96 6.15 -19.71
C LEU A 87 18.11 5.39 -20.72
N ARG A 88 18.63 4.23 -21.16
CA ARG A 88 17.86 3.10 -21.66
C ARG A 88 18.22 1.83 -20.90
N HIS A 89 17.26 0.93 -20.70
CA HIS A 89 17.51 -0.43 -20.21
C HIS A 89 16.55 -1.42 -20.86
N ARG A 90 16.97 -2.69 -20.99
CA ARG A 90 16.11 -3.74 -21.57
C ARG A 90 15.09 -4.23 -20.54
N GLU A 91 13.82 -4.29 -20.93
CA GLU A 91 12.73 -4.81 -20.07
C GLU A 91 11.98 -5.93 -20.80
N THR A 92 11.82 -7.06 -20.13
CA THR A 92 11.18 -8.28 -20.68
C THR A 92 9.84 -8.59 -20.04
N ARG A 93 9.50 -7.91 -18.94
CA ARG A 93 8.24 -8.05 -18.21
C ARG A 93 7.12 -7.26 -18.91
N ARG A 94 5.86 -7.58 -18.57
CA ARG A 94 4.70 -6.84 -19.06
C ARG A 94 4.70 -5.41 -18.52
N LEU A 95 4.40 -4.46 -19.39
CA LEU A 95 4.30 -3.04 -19.09
C LEU A 95 2.87 -2.68 -18.72
N VAL A 96 2.72 -1.56 -18.03
CA VAL A 96 1.43 -0.97 -17.67
C VAL A 96 1.17 0.22 -18.58
N ARG A 97 0.10 0.15 -19.37
CA ARG A 97 -0.41 1.28 -20.16
C ARG A 97 -1.53 1.96 -19.41
N VAL A 98 -1.29 3.19 -19.00
CA VAL A 98 -2.23 4.06 -18.30
C VAL A 98 -2.84 5.02 -19.31
N ARG A 99 -4.16 4.99 -19.45
CA ARG A 99 -4.95 5.93 -20.22
C ARG A 99 -5.73 6.81 -19.26
N THR A 100 -5.66 8.11 -19.46
CA THR A 100 -6.41 9.11 -18.72
C THR A 100 -7.68 9.51 -19.47
N ARG A 101 -8.62 10.11 -18.75
CA ARG A 101 -9.94 10.50 -19.25
C ARG A 101 -9.86 11.56 -20.34
N SER A 102 -8.86 12.43 -20.33
CA SER A 102 -8.65 13.37 -21.44
C SER A 102 -8.09 12.72 -22.71
N GLY A 103 -7.85 11.40 -22.69
CA GLY A 103 -7.27 10.65 -23.80
C GLY A 103 -5.74 10.60 -23.79
N ARG A 104 -5.05 11.19 -22.80
CA ARG A 104 -3.58 11.08 -22.67
C ARG A 104 -3.20 9.67 -22.25
N VAL A 105 -2.13 9.15 -22.83
CA VAL A 105 -1.65 7.77 -22.60
C VAL A 105 -0.18 7.82 -22.21
N VAL A 106 0.19 7.01 -21.22
CA VAL A 106 1.57 6.74 -20.84
C VAL A 106 1.74 5.23 -20.65
N THR A 107 2.83 4.67 -21.16
CA THR A 107 3.16 3.26 -20.95
C THR A 107 4.48 3.17 -20.18
N ALA A 108 4.48 2.44 -19.07
CA ALA A 108 5.57 2.39 -18.12
C ALA A 108 5.79 0.98 -17.57
N THR A 109 6.90 0.74 -16.89
CA THR A 109 7.12 -0.49 -16.12
C THR A 109 6.11 -0.61 -14.96
N ARG A 110 5.81 -1.82 -14.47
CA ARG A 110 4.81 -2.05 -13.39
C ARG A 110 5.16 -1.35 -12.09
N ASP A 111 6.44 -1.32 -11.78
CA ASP A 111 7.03 -0.63 -10.64
C ASP A 111 7.13 0.88 -10.85
N HIS A 112 6.85 1.43 -12.04
CA HIS A 112 6.97 2.85 -12.31
C HIS A 112 6.05 3.69 -11.43
N ASN A 113 6.56 4.79 -10.88
CA ASN A 113 5.84 5.64 -9.94
C ASN A 113 5.07 6.70 -10.71
N PHE A 114 3.81 6.86 -10.36
CA PHE A 114 2.96 7.94 -10.80
C PHE A 114 2.75 8.91 -9.65
N ILE A 115 2.85 10.19 -9.95
CA ILE A 115 2.43 11.23 -9.02
C ILE A 115 0.91 11.25 -9.08
N VAL A 116 0.26 11.06 -7.93
CA VAL A 116 -1.18 11.08 -7.83
C VAL A 116 -1.64 11.99 -6.71
N MET A 117 -2.67 12.79 -6.98
CA MET A 117 -3.33 13.64 -6.00
C MET A 117 -4.37 12.82 -5.26
N LEU A 118 -4.03 12.43 -4.04
CA LEU A 118 -4.91 11.68 -3.14
C LEU A 118 -5.23 12.54 -1.93
N ASN A 119 -6.51 12.87 -1.75
CA ASN A 119 -7.01 13.68 -0.64
C ASN A 119 -6.39 15.09 -0.50
N GLY A 120 -5.98 15.71 -1.61
CA GLY A 120 -5.37 17.04 -1.61
C GLY A 120 -3.86 17.03 -1.33
N GLU A 121 -3.26 15.85 -1.22
CA GLU A 121 -1.82 15.66 -1.09
C GLU A 121 -1.25 14.92 -2.31
N LEU A 122 -0.06 15.34 -2.74
CA LEU A 122 0.74 14.60 -3.71
C LEU A 122 1.24 13.30 -3.09
N ARG A 123 0.95 12.18 -3.75
CA ARG A 123 1.38 10.85 -3.34
C ARG A 123 2.10 10.10 -4.44
N VAL A 124 3.00 9.28 -3.92
CA VAL A 124 3.83 8.24 -4.51
C VAL A 124 3.10 6.94 -4.87
N VAL A 125 2.60 6.65 -6.07
CA VAL A 125 1.92 5.35 -6.32
C VAL A 125 2.56 4.58 -7.48
N GLU A 126 2.90 3.32 -7.25
CA GLU A 126 3.47 2.42 -8.26
C GLU A 126 2.42 2.01 -9.29
N GLY A 127 2.81 1.78 -10.54
CA GLY A 127 1.92 1.42 -11.64
C GLY A 127 1.08 0.17 -11.36
N GLU A 128 1.60 -0.77 -10.58
CA GLU A 128 0.88 -1.96 -10.11
C GLU A 128 -0.19 -1.66 -9.06
N HIS A 129 0.00 -0.58 -8.30
CA HIS A 129 -0.93 -0.10 -7.28
C HIS A 129 -1.80 1.06 -7.79
N LEU A 130 -1.51 1.58 -8.99
CA LEU A 130 -2.29 2.61 -9.65
C LEU A 130 -3.66 2.01 -9.98
N SER A 131 -4.70 2.72 -9.61
CA SER A 131 -6.08 2.31 -9.85
C SER A 131 -6.74 3.29 -10.82
N PRO A 132 -7.64 2.81 -11.72
CA PRO A 132 -8.56 3.72 -12.38
C PRO A 132 -9.20 4.61 -11.34
N GLY A 133 -9.24 5.93 -11.56
CA GLY A 133 -9.74 6.94 -10.59
C GLY A 133 -8.68 7.84 -10.00
N ASP A 134 -7.45 7.33 -9.94
CA ASP A 134 -6.32 8.10 -9.47
C ASP A 134 -6.12 9.35 -10.33
N ARG A 135 -5.78 10.47 -9.67
CA ARG A 135 -5.65 11.78 -10.32
C ARG A 135 -4.20 12.12 -10.58
N ILE A 136 -3.77 12.07 -11.82
CA ILE A 136 -2.40 12.36 -12.24
C ILE A 136 -2.29 13.85 -12.63
N PRO A 137 -1.23 14.56 -12.23
CA PRO A 137 -1.03 15.95 -12.63
C PRO A 137 -0.84 16.05 -14.13
N ILE A 138 -1.55 17.02 -14.72
CA ILE A 138 -1.41 17.39 -16.12
C ILE A 138 -1.21 18.90 -16.28
N LEU A 139 -0.57 19.28 -17.36
CA LEU A 139 -0.69 20.62 -17.93
C LEU A 139 -1.85 20.63 -18.94
N GLU A 140 -2.85 21.49 -18.72
CA GLU A 140 -4.05 21.57 -19.58
C GLU A 140 -3.71 22.02 -21.01
N GLU A 141 -2.75 22.95 -21.13
CA GLU A 141 -2.24 23.41 -22.41
C GLU A 141 -1.26 22.38 -22.98
N THR A 142 -1.69 21.64 -24.00
CA THR A 142 -0.79 20.89 -24.87
C THR A 142 0.13 21.88 -25.61
N PRO A 143 1.45 21.60 -25.74
CA PRO A 143 2.46 22.56 -26.18
C PRO A 143 2.16 23.27 -27.51
N PRO A 144 2.72 24.49 -27.72
CA PRO A 144 3.92 25.01 -27.06
C PRO A 144 3.64 26.21 -26.15
N VAL A 145 4.11 26.18 -24.89
CA VAL A 145 4.15 27.35 -24.01
C VAL A 145 5.60 27.78 -23.77
N PRO A 146 6.23 28.52 -24.72
CA PRO A 146 7.61 28.97 -24.58
C PRO A 146 7.76 30.21 -23.68
N GLU A 147 6.70 30.96 -23.39
CA GLU A 147 6.73 32.15 -22.52
C GLU A 147 5.73 32.00 -21.37
N GLY A 148 6.22 31.94 -20.12
CA GLY A 148 5.37 31.91 -18.93
C GLY A 148 5.08 30.54 -18.30
N ILE A 149 5.94 29.52 -18.50
CA ILE A 149 5.82 28.16 -17.91
C ILE A 149 5.51 28.21 -16.39
N SER A 150 6.11 29.15 -15.67
CA SER A 150 5.91 29.35 -14.22
C SER A 150 4.57 30.00 -13.82
N SER A 151 3.77 30.45 -14.79
CA SER A 151 2.44 31.04 -14.59
C SER A 151 1.30 30.08 -14.95
N THR A 152 1.59 28.97 -15.61
CA THR A 152 0.61 27.99 -16.06
C THR A 152 0.15 27.10 -14.90
N LYS A 153 -1.17 26.92 -14.76
CA LYS A 153 -1.78 26.19 -13.66
C LYS A 153 -1.79 24.68 -13.96
N ILE A 154 -1.39 23.88 -12.98
CA ILE A 154 -1.45 22.42 -13.04
C ILE A 154 -2.88 21.96 -12.76
N SER A 155 -3.37 21.06 -13.60
CA SER A 155 -4.67 20.41 -13.46
C SER A 155 -4.50 18.92 -13.18
N TRP A 156 -5.60 18.21 -12.97
CA TRP A 156 -5.60 16.81 -12.52
C TRP A 156 -6.47 15.97 -13.42
N ASP A 157 -5.84 15.04 -14.13
CA ASP A 157 -6.53 14.14 -15.01
C ASP A 157 -6.75 12.79 -14.35
N VAL A 158 -7.88 12.17 -14.65
CA VAL A 158 -8.29 10.93 -14.00
C VAL A 158 -7.80 9.76 -14.83
N VAL A 159 -7.15 8.78 -14.21
CA VAL A 159 -6.84 7.50 -14.84
C VAL A 159 -8.16 6.80 -15.20
N GLU A 160 -8.40 6.62 -16.49
CA GLU A 160 -9.59 5.96 -17.02
C GLU A 160 -9.40 4.45 -17.09
N ARG A 161 -8.23 4.01 -17.58
CA ARG A 161 -7.97 2.60 -17.83
C ARG A 161 -6.50 2.27 -17.66
N ILE A 162 -6.24 1.09 -17.09
CA ILE A 162 -4.91 0.52 -16.93
C ILE A 162 -4.92 -0.84 -17.63
N GLU A 163 -4.00 -1.05 -18.57
CA GLU A 163 -3.88 -2.28 -19.34
C GLU A 163 -2.47 -2.86 -19.20
N GLU A 164 -2.36 -4.17 -18.98
CA GLU A 164 -1.08 -4.85 -19.18
C GLU A 164 -0.82 -5.01 -20.68
N VAL A 165 0.34 -4.54 -21.12
CA VAL A 165 0.77 -4.64 -22.52
C VAL A 165 2.14 -5.30 -22.59
N ASN A 166 2.33 -6.17 -23.59
CA ASN A 166 3.66 -6.70 -23.85
C ASN A 166 4.57 -5.58 -24.35
N PRO A 167 5.85 -5.56 -23.96
CA PRO A 167 6.82 -4.61 -24.48
C PRO A 167 6.90 -4.79 -26.00
N LYS A 168 6.55 -3.73 -26.74
CA LYS A 168 6.71 -3.68 -28.21
C LYS A 168 8.17 -3.49 -28.61
N GLU A 169 8.94 -2.91 -27.71
CA GLU A 169 10.31 -2.47 -27.91
C GLU A 169 11.19 -3.19 -26.91
N GLU A 170 12.43 -3.47 -27.31
CA GLU A 170 13.39 -4.18 -26.47
C GLU A 170 13.83 -3.33 -25.26
N TYR A 171 13.85 -2.00 -25.40
CA TYR A 171 14.34 -1.07 -24.39
C TYR A 171 13.24 -0.13 -23.90
N VAL A 172 13.27 0.16 -22.60
CA VAL A 172 12.57 1.27 -21.93
C VAL A 172 13.58 2.36 -21.58
N TYR A 173 13.09 3.57 -21.38
CA TYR A 173 13.90 4.79 -21.31
C TYR A 173 13.41 5.69 -20.17
N ASP A 174 14.29 6.51 -19.63
CA ASP A 174 13.96 7.44 -18.55
C ASP A 174 14.96 8.63 -18.50
N LEU A 175 14.58 9.71 -17.80
CA LEU A 175 15.32 10.96 -17.71
C LEU A 175 15.55 11.35 -16.25
N VAL A 176 16.80 11.66 -15.92
CA VAL A 176 17.14 12.20 -14.59
C VAL A 176 17.14 13.72 -14.67
N VAL A 177 16.29 14.34 -13.85
CA VAL A 177 16.11 15.80 -13.82
C VAL A 177 16.74 16.40 -12.56
N GLU A 178 17.51 17.47 -12.73
CA GLU A 178 18.18 18.17 -11.64
C GLU A 178 17.18 18.98 -10.81
N GLY A 179 17.08 18.67 -9.51
CA GLY A 179 16.24 19.40 -8.54
C GLY A 179 14.77 19.00 -8.50
N TYR A 180 14.31 18.10 -9.38
CA TYR A 180 12.91 17.67 -9.45
C TYR A 180 12.80 16.16 -9.71
N GLU A 181 11.83 15.51 -9.07
CA GLU A 181 11.60 14.06 -9.17
C GLU A 181 10.65 13.66 -10.29
N ASN A 182 10.45 14.54 -11.25
CA ASN A 182 9.48 14.31 -12.29
C ASN A 182 9.82 15.11 -13.53
N PHE A 183 9.24 14.67 -14.65
CA PHE A 183 9.25 15.43 -15.89
C PHE A 183 7.91 15.27 -16.59
N MET A 184 7.62 16.23 -17.46
CA MET A 184 6.39 16.29 -18.22
C MET A 184 6.55 15.63 -19.58
N LEU A 185 5.63 14.75 -19.93
CA LEU A 185 5.44 14.24 -21.28
C LEU A 185 4.84 15.33 -22.18
N ALA A 186 5.01 15.21 -23.49
CA ALA A 186 4.48 16.16 -24.47
C ALA A 186 2.94 16.22 -24.47
N ASN A 187 2.29 15.15 -24.03
CA ASN A 187 0.86 15.12 -23.81
C ASN A 187 0.43 15.83 -22.50
N GLY A 188 1.37 16.39 -21.73
CA GLY A 188 1.12 17.18 -20.52
C GLY A 188 1.13 16.40 -19.21
N LEU A 189 1.27 15.06 -19.20
CA LEU A 189 1.35 14.25 -17.97
C LEU A 189 2.71 14.39 -17.28
N PHE A 190 2.73 14.51 -15.95
CA PHE A 190 3.98 14.38 -15.19
C PHE A 190 4.17 12.94 -14.66
N VAL A 191 5.38 12.43 -14.81
CA VAL A 191 5.81 11.08 -14.41
C VAL A 191 6.96 11.15 -13.40
N HIS A 192 7.08 10.16 -12.50
CA HIS A 192 8.02 10.20 -11.38
C HIS A 192 9.37 9.52 -11.71
N ASN A 193 10.46 10.01 -11.10
CA ASN A 193 11.82 9.47 -11.22
C ASN A 193 12.22 8.66 -9.96
N SER A 194 13.11 7.68 -10.04
CA SER A 194 13.49 6.85 -8.90
C SER A 194 14.49 7.53 -7.93
N VAL A 195 14.49 7.16 -6.63
CA VAL A 195 14.86 8.13 -5.57
C VAL A 195 16.14 7.88 -4.73
N ILE A 196 16.39 6.82 -3.92
CA ILE A 196 17.66 6.79 -3.12
C ILE A 196 18.78 6.09 -3.87
N PHE A 197 18.62 4.79 -4.15
CA PHE A 197 19.62 4.03 -4.88
C PHE A 197 19.93 4.71 -6.21
N ASN A 198 18.90 5.22 -6.89
CA ASN A 198 19.03 6.00 -8.13
C ASN A 198 19.71 7.37 -7.96
N GLN A 199 19.52 8.08 -6.85
CA GLN A 199 20.32 9.30 -6.59
C GLN A 199 21.78 8.97 -6.28
N LEU A 200 22.06 7.79 -5.70
CA LEU A 200 23.41 7.35 -5.35
C LEU A 200 24.18 6.79 -6.55
N THR A 201 23.63 5.79 -7.24
CA THR A 201 24.30 5.07 -8.35
C THR A 201 23.97 5.66 -9.72
N GLY A 202 22.97 6.55 -9.81
CA GLY A 202 22.48 7.02 -11.10
C GLY A 202 21.98 5.85 -11.93
N LEU A 203 22.62 5.63 -13.08
CA LEU A 203 22.24 4.63 -14.09
C LEU A 203 23.28 3.53 -14.25
N HIS A 204 24.34 3.57 -13.44
CA HIS A 204 25.35 2.53 -13.39
C HIS A 204 24.86 1.40 -12.50
N GLN A 205 23.68 0.86 -12.79
CA GLN A 205 23.05 -0.20 -12.02
C GLN A 205 22.98 -1.49 -12.83
N HIS A 206 23.18 -2.60 -12.13
CA HIS A 206 22.99 -3.95 -12.59
C HIS A 206 21.87 -4.59 -11.79
N ILE A 207 20.79 -4.99 -12.47
CA ILE A 207 19.73 -5.78 -11.86
C ILE A 207 19.90 -7.23 -12.33
N GLY A 208 20.06 -8.13 -11.38
CA GLY A 208 20.13 -9.57 -11.60
C GLY A 208 19.36 -10.34 -10.54
N ASN A 209 19.67 -11.62 -10.39
CA ASN A 209 19.14 -12.43 -9.29
C ASN A 209 20.27 -12.82 -8.33
N TRP A 210 19.94 -12.94 -7.05
CA TRP A 210 20.86 -13.55 -6.09
C TRP A 210 21.18 -15.00 -6.49
N PRO A 211 22.44 -15.47 -6.35
CA PRO A 211 22.85 -16.79 -6.83
C PRO A 211 21.95 -17.93 -6.32
N GLY A 212 21.28 -18.60 -7.26
CA GLY A 212 20.39 -19.73 -6.96
C GLY A 212 19.07 -19.36 -6.28
N LYS A 213 18.68 -18.08 -6.26
CA LYS A 213 17.46 -17.57 -5.62
C LYS A 213 16.60 -16.79 -6.64
N THR A 214 15.31 -16.65 -6.36
CA THR A 214 14.35 -15.88 -7.18
C THR A 214 14.20 -14.44 -6.70
N VAL A 215 15.13 -13.95 -5.88
CA VAL A 215 15.11 -12.60 -5.32
C VAL A 215 16.01 -11.71 -6.17
N GLU A 216 15.51 -10.54 -6.55
CA GLU A 216 16.23 -9.56 -7.35
C GLU A 216 17.43 -8.99 -6.56
N LYS A 217 18.52 -8.72 -7.28
CA LYS A 217 19.75 -8.12 -6.77
C LYS A 217 20.05 -6.89 -7.60
N ALA A 218 19.96 -5.71 -7.00
CA ALA A 218 20.37 -4.47 -7.65
C ALA A 218 21.75 -4.06 -7.11
N GLU A 219 22.71 -3.87 -8.01
CA GLU A 219 24.07 -3.39 -7.71
C GLU A 219 24.33 -2.15 -8.54
N GLY A 220 25.25 -1.29 -8.15
CA GLY A 220 25.65 -0.18 -9.00
C GLY A 220 26.87 0.56 -8.51
N THR A 221 27.64 1.11 -9.45
CA THR A 221 28.94 1.72 -9.14
C THR A 221 28.87 3.24 -9.31
N LEU A 222 29.44 3.99 -8.38
CA LEU A 222 29.62 5.45 -8.51
C LEU A 222 31.05 5.86 -8.18
N HIS A 223 31.49 7.00 -8.69
CA HIS A 223 32.74 7.62 -8.30
C HIS A 223 32.48 8.82 -7.40
N PHE A 224 33.06 8.81 -6.19
CA PHE A 224 32.89 9.89 -5.22
C PHE A 224 34.20 10.16 -4.45
N LYS A 225 34.67 11.41 -4.48
CA LYS A 225 35.93 11.85 -3.80
C LYS A 225 37.16 10.95 -4.06
N GLY A 226 37.30 10.42 -5.28
CA GLY A 226 38.42 9.55 -5.67
C GLY A 226 38.28 8.08 -5.25
N TYR A 227 37.11 7.70 -4.73
CA TYR A 227 36.72 6.31 -4.50
C TYR A 227 35.80 5.83 -5.62
N GLU A 228 36.02 4.60 -6.08
CA GLU A 228 35.06 3.82 -6.85
C GLU A 228 34.22 3.04 -5.84
N ILE A 229 32.94 3.38 -5.72
CA ILE A 229 32.02 2.84 -4.72
C ILE A 229 31.04 1.90 -5.41
N ASP A 230 31.12 0.61 -5.07
CA ASP A 230 30.15 -0.40 -5.46
C ASP A 230 29.03 -0.45 -4.42
N ILE A 231 27.84 0.03 -4.77
CA ILE A 231 26.65 0.00 -3.93
C ILE A 231 25.80 -1.21 -4.30
N ILE A 232 25.39 -2.00 -3.31
CA ILE A 232 24.46 -3.12 -3.49
C ILE A 232 23.20 -2.83 -2.68
N ASP A 233 22.04 -2.87 -3.33
CA ASP A 233 20.76 -2.77 -2.67
C ASP A 233 20.37 -4.14 -2.11
N LEU A 234 20.19 -4.20 -0.79
CA LEU A 234 19.69 -5.39 -0.13
C LEU A 234 18.16 -5.39 -0.17
N PRO A 235 17.52 -6.56 -0.28
CA PRO A 235 16.08 -6.67 -0.22
C PRO A 235 15.47 -5.89 0.96
N GLY A 236 14.37 -5.19 0.72
CA GLY A 236 13.68 -4.39 1.72
C GLY A 236 13.09 -5.25 2.84
N ILE A 237 13.82 -5.37 3.96
CA ILE A 237 13.45 -6.21 5.10
C ILE A 237 13.20 -5.40 6.37
N TYR A 238 12.38 -5.95 7.26
CA TYR A 238 12.06 -5.34 8.57
C TYR A 238 12.80 -6.00 9.73
N SER A 239 13.37 -7.19 9.52
CA SER A 239 14.12 -7.92 10.53
C SER A 239 15.17 -8.82 9.89
N LEU A 240 16.19 -9.24 10.65
CA LEU A 240 17.14 -10.29 10.27
C LEU A 240 16.71 -11.66 10.82
N SER A 241 15.42 -11.97 10.68
CA SER A 241 14.89 -13.29 11.04
C SER A 241 15.06 -14.29 9.89
N THR A 242 14.62 -15.53 10.06
CA THR A 242 14.71 -16.59 9.04
C THR A 242 13.35 -16.93 8.42
N PHE A 243 12.39 -15.99 8.47
CA PHE A 243 11.03 -16.27 8.00
C PHE A 243 10.90 -16.09 6.49
N SER A 244 11.69 -15.19 5.88
CA SER A 244 11.69 -14.99 4.43
C SER A 244 13.06 -15.17 3.80
N LEU A 245 13.07 -15.40 2.49
CA LEU A 245 14.29 -15.62 1.71
C LEU A 245 15.11 -14.33 1.60
N GLU A 246 14.45 -13.18 1.57
CA GLU A 246 15.01 -11.83 1.54
C GLU A 246 15.80 -11.52 2.82
N GLU A 247 15.26 -11.89 3.98
CA GLU A 247 15.92 -11.72 5.29
C GLU A 247 17.19 -12.58 5.35
N LEU A 248 17.11 -13.82 4.86
CA LEU A 248 18.24 -14.74 4.80
C LEU A 248 19.37 -14.20 3.92
N ILE A 249 19.03 -13.74 2.71
CA ILE A 249 19.99 -13.18 1.74
C ILE A 249 20.70 -11.96 2.33
N SER A 250 19.94 -11.01 2.88
CA SER A 250 20.51 -9.79 3.46
C SER A 250 21.45 -10.10 4.62
N ARG A 251 21.04 -11.04 5.49
CA ARG A 251 21.84 -11.51 6.63
C ARG A 251 23.13 -12.20 6.20
N GLU A 252 23.06 -13.10 5.23
CA GLU A 252 24.24 -13.82 4.71
C GLU A 252 25.20 -12.85 4.03
N TYR A 253 24.69 -11.95 3.18
CA TYR A 253 25.52 -10.97 2.49
C TYR A 253 26.29 -10.08 3.49
N ILE A 254 25.57 -9.50 4.45
CA ILE A 254 26.18 -8.61 5.45
C ILE A 254 27.26 -9.33 6.28
N ALA A 255 27.03 -10.58 6.67
CA ALA A 255 27.95 -11.30 7.55
C ALA A 255 29.12 -11.98 6.82
N VAL A 256 28.89 -12.49 5.60
CA VAL A 256 29.87 -13.28 4.85
C VAL A 256 30.66 -12.40 3.89
N GLU A 257 29.97 -11.63 3.05
CA GLU A 257 30.63 -10.75 2.05
C GLU A 257 31.28 -9.52 2.70
N LYS A 258 30.81 -9.16 3.90
CA LYS A 258 31.32 -8.08 4.77
C LYS A 258 31.54 -6.79 3.97
N PRO A 259 30.46 -6.08 3.59
CA PRO A 259 30.60 -4.78 2.94
C PRO A 259 31.39 -3.83 3.85
N ASP A 260 32.15 -2.91 3.24
CA ASP A 260 32.97 -1.95 3.99
C ASP A 260 32.11 -1.03 4.85
N ILE A 261 30.92 -0.67 4.34
CA ILE A 261 29.88 0.06 5.07
C ILE A 261 28.47 -0.40 4.68
N VAL A 262 27.56 -0.39 5.65
CA VAL A 262 26.12 -0.48 5.43
C VAL A 262 25.49 0.91 5.61
N ILE A 263 24.81 1.42 4.58
CA ILE A 263 23.91 2.56 4.72
C ILE A 263 22.54 2.03 5.12
N ASN A 264 22.15 2.27 6.36
CA ASN A 264 20.86 1.86 6.89
C ASN A 264 19.82 2.97 6.68
N VAL A 265 18.83 2.72 5.84
CA VAL A 265 17.77 3.66 5.49
C VAL A 265 16.62 3.52 6.48
N VAL A 266 16.41 4.56 7.28
CA VAL A 266 15.45 4.59 8.40
C VAL A 266 14.38 5.64 8.13
N ASP A 267 13.10 5.25 8.11
CA ASP A 267 11.98 6.20 7.98
C ASP A 267 11.78 6.99 9.31
N ALA A 268 12.02 8.29 9.25
CA ALA A 268 11.83 9.24 10.35
C ALA A 268 10.39 9.32 10.85
N SER A 269 9.40 9.05 10.00
CA SER A 269 7.98 9.15 10.33
C SER A 269 7.47 7.96 11.18
N VAL A 270 8.23 6.85 11.20
CA VAL A 270 7.96 5.64 12.00
C VAL A 270 9.26 5.12 12.62
N LEU A 271 9.98 6.01 13.33
CA LEU A 271 11.33 5.77 13.81
C LEU A 271 11.47 4.51 14.70
N GLU A 272 10.57 4.31 15.66
CA GLU A 272 10.63 3.19 16.62
C GLU A 272 10.66 1.82 15.92
N ARG A 273 9.80 1.65 14.91
CA ARG A 273 9.73 0.40 14.13
C ARG A 273 10.98 0.17 13.30
N ASN A 274 11.56 1.23 12.72
CA ASN A 274 12.76 1.12 11.89
C ASN A 274 14.05 0.93 12.73
N LEU A 275 14.07 1.47 13.96
CA LEU A 275 15.18 1.23 14.88
C LEU A 275 15.27 -0.24 15.28
N PHE A 276 14.17 -1.01 15.30
CA PHE A 276 14.22 -2.45 15.55
C PHE A 276 15.22 -3.18 14.63
N PHE A 277 15.15 -2.93 13.30
CA PHE A 277 16.09 -3.48 12.33
C PHE A 277 17.52 -2.93 12.53
N THR A 278 17.61 -1.64 12.85
CA THR A 278 18.89 -0.97 13.15
C THR A 278 19.63 -1.65 14.31
N LEU A 279 18.93 -1.98 15.40
CA LEU A 279 19.53 -2.68 16.54
C LEU A 279 20.10 -4.06 16.14
N GLN A 280 19.43 -4.78 15.23
CA GLN A 280 19.92 -6.08 14.74
C GLN A 280 21.17 -5.94 13.85
N LEU A 281 21.26 -4.89 13.03
CA LEU A 281 22.49 -4.55 12.30
C LEU A 281 23.63 -4.22 13.26
N MET A 282 23.33 -3.53 14.36
CA MET A 282 24.31 -3.23 15.40
C MET A 282 24.78 -4.48 16.15
N GLU A 283 23.89 -5.45 16.39
CA GLU A 283 24.26 -6.77 16.97
C GLU A 283 25.24 -7.54 16.07
N LEU A 284 25.14 -7.39 14.74
CA LEU A 284 26.09 -7.96 13.77
C LEU A 284 27.43 -7.20 13.72
N GLU A 285 27.63 -6.19 14.57
CA GLU A 285 28.83 -5.33 14.59
C GLU A 285 29.16 -4.71 13.23
N THR A 286 28.12 -4.43 12.44
CA THR A 286 28.30 -3.93 11.06
C THR A 286 28.72 -2.47 11.07
N PRO A 287 29.80 -2.09 10.35
CA PRO A 287 30.11 -0.70 10.12
C PRO A 287 28.98 -0.03 9.35
N MET A 288 28.38 1.01 9.91
CA MET A 288 27.17 1.58 9.31
C MET A 288 27.04 3.09 9.44
N VAL A 289 26.26 3.67 8.53
CA VAL A 289 25.79 5.05 8.57
C VAL A 289 24.27 5.05 8.41
N ILE A 290 23.56 5.85 9.19
CA ILE A 290 22.11 5.91 9.14
C ILE A 290 21.67 7.06 8.23
N ALA A 291 20.91 6.72 7.20
CA ALA A 291 20.16 7.67 6.39
C ALA A 291 18.76 7.82 7.00
N LEU A 292 18.57 8.84 7.84
CA LEU A 292 17.28 9.13 8.46
C LEU A 292 16.39 9.85 7.44
N ASN A 293 15.65 9.07 6.67
CA ASN A 293 14.88 9.50 5.51
C ASN A 293 13.46 9.97 5.87
N GLN A 294 12.77 10.63 4.94
CA GLN A 294 11.39 11.15 5.10
C GLN A 294 11.27 12.20 6.23
N MET A 295 12.30 13.02 6.43
CA MET A 295 12.31 14.09 7.43
C MET A 295 11.21 15.15 7.19
N ASP A 296 10.79 15.34 5.94
CA ASP A 296 9.68 16.21 5.54
C ASP A 296 8.32 15.65 5.98
N ILE A 297 8.09 14.35 5.81
CA ILE A 297 6.86 13.66 6.25
C ILE A 297 6.80 13.64 7.79
N ALA A 298 7.93 13.35 8.45
CA ALA A 298 8.02 13.42 9.91
C ALA A 298 7.63 14.82 10.43
N ALA A 299 8.17 15.88 9.82
CA ALA A 299 7.84 17.25 10.19
C ALA A 299 6.34 17.57 9.98
N LYS A 300 5.72 17.11 8.89
CA LYS A 300 4.27 17.26 8.63
C LYS A 300 3.40 16.57 9.69
N LYS A 301 3.83 15.41 10.19
CA LYS A 301 3.17 14.69 11.30
C LYS A 301 3.42 15.34 12.68
N GLY A 302 4.13 16.46 12.73
CA GLY A 302 4.51 17.12 13.99
C GLY A 302 5.67 16.42 14.72
N ILE A 303 6.38 15.51 14.08
CA ILE A 303 7.49 14.76 14.67
C ILE A 303 8.78 15.56 14.45
N LYS A 304 9.43 15.97 15.55
CA LYS A 304 10.77 16.54 15.54
C LYS A 304 11.77 15.54 16.11
N ILE A 305 12.86 15.29 15.39
CA ILE A 305 13.90 14.32 15.80
C ILE A 305 15.22 15.06 15.98
N ASP A 306 15.87 14.83 17.13
CA ASP A 306 17.23 15.31 17.38
C ASP A 306 18.26 14.32 16.84
N CYS A 307 18.73 14.57 15.61
CA CYS A 307 19.71 13.71 14.93
C CYS A 307 21.05 13.62 15.68
N LYS A 308 21.49 14.69 16.35
CA LYS A 308 22.78 14.69 17.08
C LYS A 308 22.69 13.83 18.33
N LYS A 309 21.56 13.88 19.02
CA LYS A 309 21.33 13.02 20.18
C LYS A 309 21.21 11.55 19.75
N LEU A 310 20.54 11.28 18.63
CA LEU A 310 20.43 9.93 18.05
C LEU A 310 21.80 9.37 17.67
N GLU A 311 22.65 10.16 17.01
CA GLU A 311 24.04 9.80 16.68
C GLU A 311 24.86 9.45 17.94
N LYS A 312 24.71 10.23 19.03
CA LYS A 312 25.40 9.95 20.29
C LYS A 312 24.94 8.66 20.96
N LEU A 313 23.63 8.36 20.90
CA LEU A 313 23.05 7.16 21.54
C LEU A 313 23.38 5.89 20.77
N LEU A 314 23.36 5.93 19.43
CA LEU A 314 23.66 4.77 18.59
C LEU A 314 25.16 4.59 18.34
N GLY A 315 25.95 5.67 18.45
CA GLY A 315 27.40 5.65 18.20
C GLY A 315 27.75 5.53 16.72
N VAL A 316 26.78 5.74 15.82
CA VAL A 316 26.95 5.71 14.37
C VAL A 316 26.47 7.03 13.77
N PRO A 317 27.08 7.51 12.67
CA PRO A 317 26.68 8.77 12.06
C PRO A 317 25.22 8.71 11.58
N VAL A 318 24.45 9.75 11.90
CA VAL A 318 23.04 9.88 11.49
C VAL A 318 22.91 11.11 10.60
N VAL A 319 22.58 10.89 9.33
CA VAL A 319 22.38 11.96 8.35
C VAL A 319 20.89 12.11 8.06
N PRO A 320 20.27 13.27 8.35
CA PRO A 320 18.90 13.53 7.95
C PRO A 320 18.83 13.67 6.44
N THR A 321 18.01 12.85 5.80
CA THR A 321 17.83 12.85 4.36
C THR A 321 16.38 13.09 3.98
N VAL A 322 16.20 13.72 2.83
CA VAL A 322 14.95 13.67 2.07
C VAL A 322 15.36 13.16 0.71
N ALA A 323 15.35 11.84 0.59
CA ALA A 323 15.63 11.08 -0.61
C ALA A 323 15.10 11.78 -1.86
N ILE A 324 13.83 12.21 -1.75
CA ILE A 324 13.05 12.83 -2.80
C ILE A 324 13.74 14.05 -3.41
N THR A 325 14.22 14.93 -2.56
CA THR A 325 14.87 16.17 -2.98
C THR A 325 16.38 16.01 -3.18
N GLY A 326 16.92 14.80 -3.01
CA GLY A 326 18.36 14.55 -2.92
C GLY A 326 19.04 15.20 -1.69
N ARG A 327 18.27 15.87 -0.82
CA ARG A 327 18.80 16.57 0.35
C ARG A 327 19.42 15.59 1.32
N GLY A 328 20.67 15.85 1.69
CA GLY A 328 21.44 15.03 2.63
C GLY A 328 22.17 13.84 1.99
N ILE A 329 21.96 13.53 0.71
CA ILE A 329 22.62 12.40 0.03
C ILE A 329 24.13 12.61 -0.13
N TYR A 330 24.57 13.82 -0.50
CA TYR A 330 26.00 14.15 -0.54
C TYR A 330 26.67 13.99 0.83
N GLN A 331 26.01 14.49 1.88
CA GLN A 331 26.50 14.41 3.27
C GLN A 331 26.52 12.96 3.76
N LEU A 332 25.56 12.15 3.34
CA LEU A 332 25.50 10.72 3.61
C LEU A 332 26.69 9.98 3.01
N LEU A 333 26.99 10.22 1.72
CA LEU A 333 28.15 9.63 1.04
C LEU A 333 29.48 10.11 1.63
N GLU A 334 29.58 11.40 1.95
CA GLU A 334 30.75 11.95 2.65
C GLU A 334 30.99 11.25 4.00
N LYS A 335 29.94 11.07 4.80
CA LYS A 335 30.03 10.36 6.07
C LYS A 335 30.34 8.88 5.91
N ALA A 336 29.82 8.23 4.87
CA ALA A 336 30.16 6.84 4.55
C ALA A 336 31.65 6.71 4.21
N VAL A 337 32.18 7.55 3.30
CA VAL A 337 33.62 7.51 2.97
C VAL A 337 34.50 7.81 4.19
N GLU A 338 34.16 8.81 5.00
CA GLU A 338 34.88 9.12 6.24
C GLU A 338 34.86 7.96 7.24
N ALA A 339 33.73 7.27 7.37
CA ALA A 339 33.58 6.13 8.26
C ALA A 339 34.36 4.91 7.74
N ALA A 340 34.44 4.72 6.43
CA ALA A 340 35.22 3.65 5.81
C ALA A 340 36.73 3.88 5.97
N GLU A 341 37.20 5.12 5.78
CA GLU A 341 38.62 5.50 5.98
C GLU A 341 39.11 5.25 7.41
N LYS A 342 38.21 5.36 8.39
CA LYS A 342 38.50 5.07 9.81
C LYS A 342 38.49 3.58 10.15
N GLY A 343 38.36 2.69 9.16
CA GLY A 343 38.30 1.24 9.35
C GLY A 343 36.93 0.72 9.77
N GLY A 344 35.87 1.51 9.50
CA GLY A 344 34.50 1.21 9.89
C GLY A 344 34.17 1.69 11.31
N ILE A 345 33.11 2.49 11.45
CA ILE A 345 32.60 2.89 12.77
C ILE A 345 31.76 1.73 13.31
N LYS A 346 32.32 0.96 14.24
CA LYS A 346 31.55 -0.06 14.93
C LYS A 346 30.49 0.59 15.82
N PRO A 347 29.24 0.13 15.77
CA PRO A 347 28.16 0.67 16.59
C PRO A 347 28.42 0.46 18.08
N LEU A 348 27.81 1.29 18.92
CA LEU A 348 27.83 1.09 20.37
C LEU A 348 27.16 -0.26 20.70
N ARG A 349 27.75 -0.99 21.65
CA ARG A 349 27.16 -2.23 22.14
C ARG A 349 25.86 -1.91 22.88
N ILE A 350 24.76 -2.47 22.38
CA ILE A 350 23.46 -2.40 23.04
C ILE A 350 23.44 -3.44 24.16
N GLU A 351 23.12 -3.01 25.37
CA GLU A 351 22.91 -3.88 26.52
C GLU A 351 21.41 -4.10 26.74
N TYR A 352 21.03 -5.36 26.94
CA TYR A 352 19.67 -5.75 27.33
C TYR A 352 19.55 -5.82 28.85
N GLY A 353 18.34 -6.07 29.37
CA GLY A 353 18.15 -6.33 30.80
C GLY A 353 19.16 -7.36 31.35
N GLU A 354 19.62 -7.16 32.59
CA GLU A 354 20.71 -7.97 33.17
C GLU A 354 20.47 -9.47 33.06
N GLU A 355 19.22 -9.90 33.21
CA GLU A 355 18.80 -11.31 33.11
C GLU A 355 19.13 -11.90 31.74
N VAL A 356 18.89 -11.17 30.65
CA VAL A 356 19.21 -11.61 29.28
C VAL A 356 20.71 -11.44 29.02
N GLU A 357 21.29 -10.31 29.42
CA GLU A 357 22.69 -9.96 29.14
C GLU A 357 23.71 -10.89 29.83
N GLU A 358 23.41 -11.37 31.04
CA GLU A 358 24.23 -12.37 31.74
C GLU A 358 24.35 -13.67 30.92
N ARG A 359 23.25 -14.08 30.28
CA ARG A 359 23.15 -15.35 29.53
C ARG A 359 23.74 -15.21 28.13
N ILE A 360 23.57 -14.04 27.51
CA ILE A 360 24.30 -13.68 26.29
C ILE A 360 25.81 -13.72 26.55
N ARG A 361 26.31 -13.13 27.63
CA ARG A 361 27.75 -13.16 27.98
C ARG A 361 28.28 -14.60 28.11
N LYS A 362 27.59 -15.44 28.90
CA LYS A 362 27.94 -16.85 29.08
C LYS A 362 28.06 -17.61 27.75
N LEU A 363 27.15 -17.37 26.80
CA LEU A 363 27.20 -18.01 25.48
C LEU A 363 28.27 -17.38 24.58
N THR A 364 28.46 -16.06 24.65
CA THR A 364 29.48 -15.34 23.88
C THR A 364 30.87 -15.89 24.21
N ASP A 365 31.22 -16.08 25.49
CA ASP A 365 32.51 -16.63 25.93
C ASP A 365 32.77 -18.07 25.42
N LEU A 366 31.70 -18.84 25.17
CA LEU A 366 31.78 -20.19 24.60
C LEU A 366 31.96 -20.17 23.09
N ILE A 367 31.32 -19.20 22.41
CA ILE A 367 31.32 -19.06 20.96
C ILE A 367 32.61 -18.38 20.46
N GLU A 368 33.19 -17.45 21.23
CA GLU A 368 34.49 -16.82 20.89
C GLU A 368 35.63 -17.84 20.73
N LYS A 369 35.48 -19.03 21.33
CA LYS A 369 36.44 -20.15 21.19
C LYS A 369 36.26 -20.92 19.88
N ILE A 370 35.32 -20.52 19.04
CA ILE A 370 34.99 -21.15 17.76
C ILE A 370 35.10 -20.09 16.65
N GLU A 371 35.72 -20.47 15.55
CA GLU A 371 35.68 -19.67 14.33
C GLU A 371 34.34 -19.89 13.63
N PHE A 372 33.48 -18.87 13.62
CA PHE A 372 32.17 -18.91 13.00
C PHE A 372 31.93 -17.67 12.14
N LYS A 373 31.07 -17.80 11.11
CA LYS A 373 30.86 -16.76 10.10
C LYS A 373 30.22 -15.48 10.66
N TYR A 374 29.51 -15.58 11.79
CA TYR A 374 28.85 -14.46 12.45
C TYR A 374 29.57 -14.04 13.76
N PRO A 375 29.42 -12.79 14.22
CA PRO A 375 29.93 -12.35 15.52
C PRO A 375 29.43 -13.23 16.67
N ALA A 376 30.27 -13.42 17.69
CA ALA A 376 29.96 -14.31 18.81
C ALA A 376 28.71 -13.87 19.58
N ARG A 377 28.57 -12.56 19.82
CA ARG A 377 27.39 -11.98 20.49
C ARG A 377 26.11 -12.21 19.70
N TRP A 378 26.11 -11.91 18.40
CA TRP A 378 24.95 -12.14 17.54
C TRP A 378 24.55 -13.61 17.52
N THR A 379 25.53 -14.50 17.41
CA THR A 379 25.32 -15.95 17.42
C THR A 379 24.72 -16.42 18.75
N ALA A 380 25.19 -15.88 19.88
CA ALA A 380 24.61 -16.15 21.20
C ALA A 380 23.13 -15.74 21.26
N ILE A 381 22.79 -14.54 20.77
CA ILE A 381 21.41 -14.02 20.75
C ILE A 381 20.53 -14.93 19.88
N LYS A 382 20.98 -15.30 18.67
CA LYS A 382 20.22 -16.14 17.74
C LYS A 382 20.02 -17.57 18.25
N LEU A 383 21.00 -18.12 18.97
CA LEU A 383 20.85 -19.40 19.65
C LEU A 383 19.83 -19.35 20.80
N LEU A 384 19.76 -18.23 21.53
CA LEU A 384 18.73 -18.03 22.56
C LEU A 384 17.32 -17.87 21.97
N GLU A 385 17.21 -17.20 20.81
CA GLU A 385 15.98 -17.07 20.03
C GLU A 385 15.50 -18.40 19.43
N GLY A 386 16.37 -19.41 19.33
CA GLY A 386 16.07 -20.69 18.71
C GLY A 386 16.07 -20.66 17.18
N ASP A 387 16.96 -19.85 16.57
CA ASP A 387 17.12 -19.81 15.12
C ASP A 387 17.60 -21.19 14.60
N ARG A 388 16.76 -21.83 13.79
CA ARG A 388 16.95 -23.21 13.33
C ARG A 388 18.22 -23.39 12.50
N GLU A 389 18.63 -22.36 11.77
CA GLU A 389 19.79 -22.45 10.88
C GLU A 389 21.08 -22.33 11.67
N VAL A 390 21.16 -21.34 12.55
CA VAL A 390 22.30 -21.16 13.47
C VAL A 390 22.44 -22.36 14.39
N GLU A 391 21.32 -22.90 14.93
CA GLU A 391 21.34 -24.14 15.71
C GLU A 391 21.95 -25.30 14.91
N ARG A 392 21.53 -25.50 13.65
CA ARG A 392 22.04 -26.59 12.80
C ARG A 392 23.51 -26.45 12.47
N GLU A 393 23.99 -25.24 12.19
CA GLU A 393 25.41 -25.00 11.88
C GLU A 393 26.29 -25.18 13.11
N ILE A 394 25.91 -24.61 14.26
CA ILE A 394 26.68 -24.76 15.50
C ILE A 394 26.61 -26.20 16.02
N GLN A 395 25.49 -26.91 15.82
CA GLN A 395 25.39 -28.32 16.21
C GLN A 395 26.39 -29.20 15.46
N LYS A 396 26.75 -28.87 14.21
CA LYS A 396 27.79 -29.60 13.46
C LYS A 396 29.19 -29.35 14.01
N ILE A 397 29.44 -28.17 14.57
CA ILE A 397 30.76 -27.78 15.09
C ILE A 397 30.92 -28.24 16.55
N LYS A 398 29.97 -27.87 17.42
CA LYS A 398 30.02 -28.16 18.85
C LYS A 398 28.60 -28.28 19.46
N PRO A 399 28.06 -29.52 19.58
CA PRO A 399 26.71 -29.76 20.10
C PRO A 399 26.47 -29.23 21.52
N GLU A 400 27.51 -29.17 22.36
CA GLU A 400 27.43 -28.71 23.75
C GLU A 400 26.97 -27.26 23.88
N ILE A 401 27.29 -26.41 22.90
CA ILE A 401 26.87 -25.00 22.90
C ILE A 401 25.37 -24.90 22.68
N VAL A 402 24.82 -25.68 21.75
CA VAL A 402 23.37 -25.70 21.48
C VAL A 402 22.61 -26.23 22.70
N GLN A 403 23.13 -27.26 23.38
CA GLN A 403 22.53 -27.76 24.64
C GLN A 403 22.56 -26.69 25.74
N THR A 404 23.67 -25.96 25.86
CA THR A 404 23.80 -24.86 26.82
C THR A 404 22.85 -23.71 26.49
N ALA A 405 22.72 -23.33 25.21
CA ALA A 405 21.80 -22.30 24.76
C ALA A 405 20.34 -22.67 25.06
N ARG A 406 19.93 -23.91 24.78
CA ARG A 406 18.58 -24.41 25.12
C ARG A 406 18.31 -24.42 26.62
N ARG A 407 19.32 -24.72 27.46
CA ARG A 407 19.20 -24.63 28.92
C ARG A 407 18.99 -23.18 29.37
N LEU A 408 19.82 -22.25 28.88
CA LEU A 408 19.74 -20.83 29.24
C LEU A 408 18.45 -20.17 28.72
N SER A 409 18.00 -20.56 27.52
CA SER A 409 16.72 -20.13 26.94
C SER A 409 15.56 -20.54 27.85
N LYS A 410 15.52 -21.79 28.32
CA LYS A 410 14.52 -22.26 29.31
C LYS A 410 14.59 -21.55 30.65
N GLU A 411 15.78 -21.14 31.10
CA GLU A 411 15.92 -20.34 32.32
C GLU A 411 15.27 -18.95 32.15
N ILE A 412 15.46 -18.30 31.00
CA ILE A 412 14.79 -17.02 30.66
C ILE A 412 13.27 -17.23 30.59
N GLU A 413 12.82 -18.30 29.94
CA GLU A 413 11.38 -18.62 29.85
C GLU A 413 10.75 -18.81 31.23
N LYS A 414 11.46 -19.44 32.17
CA LYS A 414 10.98 -19.64 33.54
C LYS A 414 10.89 -18.34 34.34
N ILE A 415 11.79 -17.38 34.09
CA ILE A 415 11.79 -16.08 34.76
C ILE A 415 10.65 -15.20 34.25
N HIS A 416 10.50 -15.08 32.94
CA HIS A 416 9.54 -14.15 32.32
C HIS A 416 8.17 -14.75 32.00
N GLY A 417 8.03 -16.08 32.00
CA GLY A 417 6.77 -16.77 31.65
C GLY A 417 6.43 -16.77 30.15
N HIS A 418 7.36 -16.34 29.30
CA HIS A 418 7.19 -16.24 27.84
C HIS A 418 8.37 -16.89 27.12
N PRO A 419 8.18 -17.38 25.86
CA PRO A 419 9.28 -17.90 25.05
C PRO A 419 10.46 -16.93 24.95
N CYS A 420 11.69 -17.44 25.01
CA CYS A 420 12.90 -16.60 25.04
C CYS A 420 12.99 -15.66 23.83
N SER A 421 12.58 -16.13 22.65
CA SER A 421 12.50 -15.31 21.43
C SER A 421 11.58 -14.10 21.56
N THR A 422 10.47 -14.26 22.29
CA THR A 422 9.51 -13.17 22.57
C THR A 422 10.11 -12.17 23.56
N VAL A 423 10.81 -12.65 24.59
CA VAL A 423 11.50 -11.80 25.57
C VAL A 423 12.57 -10.95 24.88
N ILE A 424 13.44 -11.56 24.08
CA ILE A 424 14.49 -10.83 23.33
C ILE A 424 13.88 -9.81 22.36
N THR A 425 12.80 -10.17 21.67
CA THR A 425 12.08 -9.24 20.79
C THR A 425 11.52 -8.05 21.58
N SER A 426 10.93 -8.29 22.75
CA SER A 426 10.43 -7.25 23.64
C SER A 426 11.55 -6.34 24.14
N GLU A 427 12.71 -6.89 24.51
CA GLU A 427 13.89 -6.13 24.94
C GLU A 427 14.38 -5.19 23.83
N ARG A 428 14.43 -5.66 22.57
CA ARG A 428 14.78 -4.80 21.42
C ARG A 428 13.79 -3.65 21.24
N TYR A 429 12.49 -3.94 21.30
CA TYR A 429 11.47 -2.88 21.21
C TYR A 429 11.56 -1.90 22.37
N GLU A 430 11.85 -2.36 23.58
CA GLU A 430 12.01 -1.47 24.73
C GLU A 430 13.26 -0.58 24.58
N VAL A 431 14.38 -1.11 24.09
CA VAL A 431 15.58 -0.30 23.77
C VAL A 431 15.26 0.72 22.68
N ALA A 432 14.63 0.30 21.58
CA ALA A 432 14.23 1.21 20.50
C ALA A 432 13.29 2.31 21.03
N GLY A 433 12.29 1.94 21.81
CA GLY A 433 11.34 2.86 22.45
C GLY A 433 12.03 3.85 23.41
N ARG A 434 13.03 3.41 24.19
CA ARG A 434 13.84 4.30 25.04
C ARG A 434 14.60 5.33 24.21
N ILE A 435 15.27 4.89 23.15
CA ILE A 435 16.00 5.78 22.24
C ILE A 435 15.03 6.80 21.62
N VAL A 436 13.88 6.35 21.11
CA VAL A 436 12.87 7.23 20.51
C VAL A 436 12.34 8.25 21.53
N ARG A 437 11.97 7.83 22.73
CA ARG A 437 11.51 8.75 23.80
C ARG A 437 12.52 9.84 24.11
N GLU A 438 13.81 9.54 23.95
CA GLU A 438 14.89 10.47 24.19
C GLU A 438 15.17 11.43 23.04
N VAL A 439 14.97 11.02 21.78
CA VAL A 439 15.34 11.81 20.59
C VAL A 439 14.15 12.45 19.88
N GLN A 440 12.95 11.91 20.08
CA GLN A 440 11.75 12.32 19.37
C GLN A 440 10.87 13.20 20.25
N GLN A 441 10.46 14.34 19.71
CA GLN A 441 9.45 15.23 20.29
C GLN A 441 8.22 15.23 19.38
N ILE A 442 7.07 14.83 19.93
CA ILE A 442 5.78 14.94 19.24
C ILE A 442 5.22 16.33 19.54
N VAL A 443 5.27 17.20 18.54
CA VAL A 443 4.63 18.51 18.54
C VAL A 443 3.22 18.32 17.97
N THR A 444 2.20 18.76 18.69
CA THR A 444 0.80 18.62 18.26
C THR A 444 0.60 19.35 16.91
N PRO A 445 0.02 18.71 15.88
CA PRO A 445 -0.28 19.39 14.63
C PRO A 445 -1.29 20.53 14.86
N ILE A 446 -1.11 21.65 14.16
CA ILE A 446 -1.71 22.93 14.54
C ILE A 446 -3.23 22.99 14.29
N LYS A 447 -3.81 22.16 13.39
CA LYS A 447 -5.28 21.99 13.18
C LYS A 447 -5.63 20.65 12.52
N PRO A 448 -6.79 20.03 12.84
CA PRO A 448 -7.26 18.86 12.12
C PRO A 448 -7.66 19.23 10.69
N SER A 449 -7.32 18.35 9.74
CA SER A 449 -7.60 18.53 8.32
C SER A 449 -9.10 18.42 8.01
N LEU A 450 -9.54 18.94 6.85
CA LEU A 450 -10.94 18.80 6.41
C LEU A 450 -11.37 17.33 6.31
N SER A 451 -10.45 16.44 5.90
CA SER A 451 -10.69 14.99 5.83
C SER A 451 -10.95 14.39 7.22
N GLU A 452 -10.15 14.78 8.22
CA GLU A 452 -10.35 14.33 9.61
C GLU A 452 -11.69 14.82 10.19
N ARG A 453 -12.12 16.04 9.87
CA ARG A 453 -13.44 16.55 10.29
C ARG A 453 -14.59 15.78 9.66
N ILE A 454 -14.49 15.48 8.36
CA ILE A 454 -15.52 14.69 7.66
C ILE A 454 -15.53 13.26 8.21
N HIS A 455 -14.35 12.69 8.50
CA HIS A 455 -14.25 11.37 9.12
C HIS A 455 -14.94 11.34 10.49
N GLU A 456 -14.69 12.32 11.36
CA GLU A 456 -15.29 12.42 12.68
C GLU A 456 -16.83 12.54 12.61
N ILE A 457 -17.35 13.33 11.67
CA ILE A 457 -18.81 13.47 11.46
C ILE A 457 -19.42 12.16 10.93
N THR A 458 -18.78 11.53 9.94
CA THR A 458 -19.31 10.34 9.26
C THR A 458 -19.23 9.07 10.11
N THR A 459 -18.33 9.01 11.09
CA THR A 459 -18.17 7.87 12.01
C THR A 459 -18.83 8.08 13.37
N HIS A 460 -19.41 9.24 13.62
CA HIS A 460 -20.08 9.52 14.89
C HIS A 460 -21.29 8.60 15.11
N ARG A 461 -21.46 8.10 16.33
CA ARG A 461 -22.50 7.11 16.73
C ARG A 461 -23.96 7.44 16.35
N VAL A 462 -24.30 8.71 16.14
CA VAL A 462 -25.67 9.15 15.79
C VAL A 462 -25.67 9.93 14.47
N LEU A 463 -24.76 10.91 14.37
CA LEU A 463 -24.61 11.73 13.16
C LEU A 463 -24.15 10.91 11.96
N GLY A 464 -23.35 9.85 12.17
CA GLY A 464 -22.96 8.92 11.12
C GLY A 464 -24.16 8.23 10.46
N TYR A 465 -25.14 7.76 11.24
CA TYR A 465 -26.34 7.13 10.68
C TYR A 465 -27.23 8.14 9.94
N LEU A 466 -27.31 9.39 10.46
CA LEU A 466 -28.03 10.47 9.78
C LEU A 466 -27.40 10.81 8.43
N VAL A 467 -26.07 11.00 8.41
CA VAL A 467 -25.32 11.28 7.18
C VAL A 467 -25.43 10.11 6.20
N MET A 468 -25.36 8.86 6.69
CA MET A 468 -25.59 7.66 5.88
C MET A 468 -26.97 7.68 5.22
N GLY A 469 -28.02 7.99 5.97
CA GLY A 469 -29.37 8.11 5.41
C GLY A 469 -29.47 9.21 4.36
N LEU A 470 -28.87 10.39 4.60
CA LEU A 470 -28.88 11.50 3.65
C LEU A 470 -28.10 11.18 2.38
N VAL A 471 -26.91 10.58 2.50
CA VAL A 471 -26.11 10.18 1.34
C VAL A 471 -26.85 9.11 0.54
N LEU A 472 -27.44 8.11 1.21
CA LEU A 472 -28.21 7.06 0.54
C LEU A 472 -29.42 7.63 -0.22
N LEU A 473 -30.15 8.56 0.40
CA LEU A 473 -31.27 9.24 -0.23
C LEU A 473 -30.80 10.06 -1.44
N ALA A 474 -29.69 10.79 -1.31
CA ALA A 474 -29.10 11.56 -2.41
C ALA A 474 -28.66 10.65 -3.57
N VAL A 475 -28.07 9.48 -3.27
CA VAL A 475 -27.70 8.48 -4.28
C VAL A 475 -28.93 7.97 -5.01
N PHE A 476 -29.95 7.49 -4.30
CA PHE A 476 -31.18 7.00 -4.94
C PHE A 476 -31.86 8.08 -5.77
N TYR A 477 -32.03 9.28 -5.21
CA TYR A 477 -32.63 10.40 -5.92
C TYR A 477 -31.88 10.72 -7.21
N SER A 478 -30.54 10.75 -7.16
CA SER A 478 -29.71 11.03 -8.34
C SER A 478 -29.82 9.95 -9.40
N ILE A 479 -29.84 8.66 -8.99
CA ILE A 479 -29.99 7.53 -9.91
C ILE A 479 -31.35 7.57 -10.60
N PHE A 480 -32.44 7.78 -9.86
CA PHE A 480 -33.79 7.82 -10.44
C PHE A 480 -33.98 9.04 -11.32
N ALA A 481 -33.62 10.24 -10.85
CA ALA A 481 -33.79 11.47 -11.63
C ALA A 481 -33.01 11.44 -12.95
N PHE A 482 -31.77 10.96 -12.92
CA PHE A 482 -30.98 10.80 -14.14
C PHE A 482 -31.46 9.63 -15.00
N GLY A 483 -31.81 8.50 -14.37
CA GLY A 483 -32.29 7.30 -15.04
C GLY A 483 -33.58 7.55 -15.81
N ASP A 484 -34.57 8.21 -15.20
CA ASP A 484 -35.82 8.61 -15.84
C ASP A 484 -35.57 9.53 -17.05
N TYR A 485 -34.71 10.54 -16.86
CA TYR A 485 -34.36 11.50 -17.92
C TYR A 485 -33.68 10.81 -19.12
N ALA A 486 -32.70 9.95 -18.87
CA ALA A 486 -31.98 9.23 -19.90
C ALA A 486 -32.82 8.12 -20.55
N SER A 487 -33.71 7.48 -19.78
CA SER A 487 -34.67 6.48 -20.28
C SER A 487 -35.62 7.09 -21.30
N GLY A 488 -36.19 8.27 -21.01
CA GLY A 488 -37.09 8.96 -21.95
C GLY A 488 -36.41 9.32 -23.29
N ILE A 489 -35.17 9.82 -23.25
CA ILE A 489 -34.42 10.12 -24.49
C ILE A 489 -34.18 8.85 -25.32
N LEU A 490 -33.84 7.75 -24.66
CA LEU A 490 -33.53 6.50 -25.33
C LEU A 490 -34.79 5.83 -25.89
N GLU A 491 -35.91 5.96 -25.18
CA GLU A 491 -37.23 5.52 -25.63
C GLU A 491 -37.65 6.27 -26.89
N ASP A 492 -37.60 7.61 -26.88
CA ASP A 492 -37.93 8.44 -28.05
C ASP A 492 -37.05 8.09 -29.28
N LEU A 493 -35.75 7.86 -29.06
CA LEU A 493 -34.81 7.50 -30.13
C LEU A 493 -35.12 6.12 -30.73
N LEU A 494 -35.41 5.13 -29.89
CA LEU A 494 -35.63 3.75 -30.31
C LEU A 494 -37.01 3.54 -30.94
N TYR A 495 -38.06 4.17 -30.39
CA TYR A 495 -39.38 4.18 -31.03
C TYR A 495 -39.39 5.00 -32.33
N GLY A 496 -38.48 5.97 -32.49
CA GLY A 496 -38.23 6.64 -33.77
C GLY A 496 -37.79 5.69 -34.91
N LEU A 497 -37.37 4.47 -34.61
CA LEU A 497 -37.03 3.42 -35.60
C LEU A 497 -38.25 2.61 -36.06
N GLU A 498 -39.43 2.82 -35.48
CA GLU A 498 -40.67 2.13 -35.86
C GLU A 498 -41.07 2.38 -37.33
N PRO A 499 -41.12 3.65 -37.82
CA PRO A 499 -41.54 3.91 -39.19
C PRO A 499 -40.65 3.26 -40.27
N PRO A 500 -39.30 3.34 -40.22
CA PRO A 500 -38.46 2.67 -41.21
C PRO A 500 -38.50 1.14 -41.06
N PHE A 501 -38.74 0.60 -39.86
CA PHE A 501 -38.89 -0.84 -39.66
C PHE A 501 -40.16 -1.37 -40.32
N LYS A 502 -41.31 -0.71 -40.10
CA LYS A 502 -42.58 -1.05 -40.75
C LYS A 502 -42.54 -0.85 -42.26
N ALA A 503 -41.75 0.10 -42.77
CA ALA A 503 -41.53 0.27 -44.20
C ALA A 503 -40.79 -0.91 -44.88
N ILE A 504 -39.94 -1.63 -44.14
CA ILE A 504 -39.15 -2.76 -44.68
C ILE A 504 -39.90 -4.09 -44.51
N PHE A 505 -40.55 -4.31 -43.37
CA PHE A 505 -41.20 -5.59 -43.04
C PHE A 505 -42.71 -5.61 -43.32
N GLY A 506 -43.31 -4.47 -43.68
CA GLY A 506 -44.71 -4.30 -44.02
C GLY A 506 -45.64 -4.18 -42.81
N GLU A 507 -46.81 -3.56 -43.00
CA GLU A 507 -47.87 -3.39 -41.97
C GLU A 507 -48.74 -4.65 -41.78
N GLY A 508 -48.24 -5.82 -42.19
CA GLY A 508 -48.95 -7.08 -42.04
C GLY A 508 -48.83 -7.65 -40.61
N LEU A 509 -49.61 -8.70 -40.33
CA LEU A 509 -49.61 -9.43 -39.04
C LEU A 509 -48.19 -9.82 -38.55
N LEU A 510 -47.28 -10.06 -39.50
CA LEU A 510 -45.90 -10.46 -39.23
C LEU A 510 -45.00 -9.27 -38.82
N GLY A 511 -45.24 -8.08 -39.38
CA GLY A 511 -44.54 -6.84 -38.99
C GLY A 511 -44.97 -6.36 -37.62
N ASP A 512 -46.28 -6.38 -37.33
CA ASP A 512 -46.81 -6.02 -36.02
C ASP A 512 -46.40 -7.01 -34.92
N LEU A 513 -46.31 -8.31 -35.22
CA LEU A 513 -45.83 -9.31 -34.27
C LEU A 513 -44.33 -9.15 -33.96
N LEU A 514 -43.51 -8.85 -34.98
CA LEU A 514 -42.08 -8.63 -34.79
C LEU A 514 -41.80 -7.34 -34.02
N TRP A 515 -42.53 -6.27 -34.33
CA TRP A 515 -42.40 -5.00 -33.63
C TRP A 515 -42.95 -5.07 -32.20
N GLY A 516 -44.24 -5.39 -32.05
CA GLY A 516 -44.92 -5.41 -30.75
C GLY A 516 -44.50 -6.55 -29.83
N GLY A 517 -43.90 -7.62 -30.37
CA GLY A 517 -43.39 -8.73 -29.57
C GLY A 517 -41.92 -8.57 -29.20
N VAL A 518 -41.05 -8.53 -30.21
CA VAL A 518 -39.60 -8.67 -30.02
C VAL A 518 -38.94 -7.30 -29.84
N MET A 519 -39.26 -6.33 -30.69
CA MET A 519 -38.63 -5.01 -30.63
C MET A 519 -39.07 -4.23 -29.40
N GLU A 520 -40.36 -4.20 -29.07
CA GLU A 520 -40.83 -3.55 -27.83
C GLU A 520 -40.20 -4.16 -26.58
N GLY A 521 -40.07 -5.49 -26.51
CA GLY A 521 -39.38 -6.17 -25.42
C GLY A 521 -37.90 -5.80 -25.32
N LEU A 522 -37.21 -5.69 -26.46
CA LEU A 522 -35.81 -5.27 -26.51
C LEU A 522 -35.64 -3.80 -26.10
N ILE A 523 -36.51 -2.91 -26.60
CA ILE A 523 -36.51 -1.49 -26.30
C ILE A 523 -36.73 -1.29 -24.80
N ALA A 524 -37.78 -1.90 -24.22
CA ALA A 524 -38.05 -1.86 -22.79
C ALA A 524 -36.88 -2.41 -21.96
N GLY A 525 -36.23 -3.49 -22.41
CA GLY A 525 -35.05 -4.02 -21.76
C GLY A 525 -33.88 -3.02 -21.75
N ILE A 526 -33.61 -2.38 -22.88
CA ILE A 526 -32.50 -1.43 -23.03
C ILE A 526 -32.78 -0.12 -22.25
N THR A 527 -34.00 0.42 -22.34
CA THR A 527 -34.40 1.70 -21.72
C THR A 527 -34.56 1.60 -20.20
N ILE A 528 -34.86 0.42 -19.66
CA ILE A 528 -34.96 0.23 -18.20
C ILE A 528 -33.60 -0.14 -17.59
N VAL A 529 -32.78 -0.94 -18.28
CA VAL A 529 -31.54 -1.48 -17.69
C VAL A 529 -30.39 -0.48 -17.77
N LEU A 530 -30.12 0.07 -18.95
CA LEU A 530 -28.91 0.86 -19.19
C LEU A 530 -28.92 2.21 -18.45
N PRO A 531 -30.00 3.02 -18.50
CA PRO A 531 -30.02 4.36 -17.89
C PRO A 531 -29.88 4.38 -16.38
N TYR A 532 -30.20 3.28 -15.70
CA TYR A 532 -30.13 3.19 -14.24
C TYR A 532 -28.85 2.49 -13.75
N ILE A 533 -28.35 1.50 -14.49
CA ILE A 533 -27.13 0.78 -14.11
C ILE A 533 -25.88 1.67 -14.22
N VAL A 534 -25.79 2.49 -15.27
CA VAL A 534 -24.63 3.37 -15.51
C VAL A 534 -24.43 4.41 -14.39
N PRO A 535 -25.42 5.25 -14.02
CA PRO A 535 -25.25 6.22 -12.93
C PRO A 535 -25.06 5.52 -11.59
N PHE A 536 -25.68 4.35 -11.38
CA PHE A 536 -25.49 3.56 -10.17
C PHE A 536 -24.03 3.15 -9.97
N TYR A 537 -23.37 2.58 -10.99
CA TYR A 537 -21.96 2.21 -10.89
C TYR A 537 -21.04 3.43 -10.76
N LEU A 538 -21.35 4.54 -11.45
CA LEU A 538 -20.60 5.78 -11.35
C LEU A 538 -20.63 6.34 -9.91
N ILE A 539 -21.81 6.38 -9.29
CA ILE A 539 -21.97 6.87 -7.93
C ILE A 539 -21.35 5.89 -6.92
N LEU A 540 -21.52 4.58 -7.10
CA LEU A 540 -20.92 3.57 -6.23
C LEU A 540 -19.39 3.71 -6.21
N TYR A 541 -18.79 3.90 -7.38
CA TYR A 541 -17.37 4.12 -7.54
C TYR A 541 -16.90 5.41 -6.85
N MET A 542 -17.63 6.52 -6.97
CA MET A 542 -17.34 7.75 -6.21
C MET A 542 -17.41 7.54 -4.68
N LEU A 543 -18.37 6.73 -4.21
CA LEU A 543 -18.48 6.39 -2.79
C LEU A 543 -17.36 5.45 -2.31
N GLU A 544 -16.85 4.60 -3.19
CA GLU A 544 -15.71 3.72 -2.93
C GLU A 544 -14.40 4.52 -2.83
N ASP A 545 -14.12 5.38 -3.82
CA ASP A 545 -12.92 6.24 -3.87
C ASP A 545 -12.86 7.24 -2.71
N SER A 546 -14.01 7.77 -2.29
CA SER A 546 -14.07 8.65 -1.11
C SER A 546 -13.82 7.91 0.21
N GLY A 547 -13.72 6.58 0.19
CA GLY A 547 -13.61 5.73 1.37
C GLY A 547 -14.87 5.83 2.25
N TYR A 548 -16.01 6.19 1.69
CA TYR A 548 -17.26 6.30 2.44
C TYR A 548 -17.88 4.93 2.70
N LEU A 549 -17.76 4.00 1.75
CA LEU A 549 -18.23 2.62 1.91
C LEU A 549 -17.57 1.90 3.10
N SER A 550 -16.29 2.12 3.35
CA SER A 550 -15.60 1.55 4.52
C SER A 550 -16.10 2.14 5.84
N ARG A 551 -16.46 3.43 5.86
CA ARG A 551 -17.06 4.09 7.04
C ARG A 551 -18.48 3.58 7.31
N ILE A 552 -19.29 3.39 6.26
CA ILE A 552 -20.61 2.77 6.38
C ILE A 552 -20.48 1.34 6.90
N ALA A 553 -19.54 0.56 6.36
CA ALA A 553 -19.30 -0.81 6.80
C ALA A 553 -18.95 -0.86 8.29
N PHE A 554 -18.10 0.04 8.78
CA PHE A 554 -17.79 0.17 10.20
C PHE A 554 -19.02 0.52 11.04
N LEU A 555 -19.81 1.52 10.61
CA LEU A 555 -20.99 1.97 11.33
C LEU A 555 -22.11 0.91 11.38
N THR A 556 -22.23 0.09 10.34
CA THR A 556 -23.26 -0.96 10.23
C THR A 556 -22.81 -2.32 10.78
N ASP A 557 -21.55 -2.44 11.16
CA ASP A 557 -20.95 -3.69 11.63
C ASP A 557 -21.70 -4.32 12.80
N SER A 558 -22.07 -3.52 13.80
CA SER A 558 -22.83 -3.99 14.97
C SER A 558 -24.23 -4.52 14.61
N VAL A 559 -24.85 -4.01 13.55
CA VAL A 559 -26.19 -4.47 13.10
C VAL A 559 -26.04 -5.73 12.25
N MET A 560 -25.06 -5.76 11.35
CA MET A 560 -24.79 -6.91 10.48
C MET A 560 -24.34 -8.14 11.30
N HIS A 561 -23.52 -7.94 12.33
CA HIS A 561 -23.09 -9.04 13.21
C HIS A 561 -24.27 -9.72 13.91
N LYS A 562 -25.34 -9.00 14.26
CA LYS A 562 -26.54 -9.61 14.84
C LYS A 562 -27.26 -10.55 13.86
N MET A 563 -27.13 -10.29 12.55
CA MET A 563 -27.64 -11.16 11.49
C MET A 563 -26.65 -12.28 11.13
N GLY A 564 -25.40 -12.20 11.61
CA GLY A 564 -24.33 -13.16 11.30
C GLY A 564 -23.47 -12.79 10.08
N LEU A 565 -23.45 -11.51 9.71
CA LEU A 565 -22.66 -10.98 8.59
C LEU A 565 -21.67 -9.91 9.07
N HIS A 566 -20.56 -9.75 8.34
CA HIS A 566 -19.64 -8.63 8.54
C HIS A 566 -20.28 -7.29 8.08
N GLY A 567 -19.89 -6.15 8.65
CA GLY A 567 -20.39 -4.83 8.26
C GLY A 567 -20.26 -4.50 6.76
N LYS A 568 -19.27 -5.09 6.08
CA LYS A 568 -19.10 -5.02 4.61
C LYS A 568 -20.34 -5.52 3.85
N ALA A 569 -21.13 -6.43 4.41
CA ALA A 569 -22.32 -7.00 3.78
C ALA A 569 -23.46 -5.98 3.62
N PHE A 570 -23.44 -4.88 4.38
CA PHE A 570 -24.39 -3.80 4.21
C PHE A 570 -24.31 -3.16 2.81
N ILE A 571 -23.12 -3.16 2.20
CA ILE A 571 -22.91 -2.58 0.86
C ILE A 571 -23.79 -3.33 -0.17
N PRO A 572 -23.65 -4.65 -0.40
CA PRO A 572 -24.57 -5.39 -1.27
C PRO A 572 -26.06 -5.22 -0.95
N ILE A 573 -26.44 -5.24 0.34
CA ILE A 573 -27.84 -5.13 0.77
C ILE A 573 -28.42 -3.76 0.40
N MET A 574 -27.64 -2.70 0.61
CA MET A 574 -28.00 -1.34 0.22
C MET A 574 -28.17 -1.22 -1.29
N LEU A 575 -27.28 -1.84 -2.07
CA LEU A 575 -27.33 -1.84 -3.53
C LEU A 575 -28.56 -2.58 -4.08
N ALA A 576 -29.08 -3.56 -3.33
CA ALA A 576 -30.24 -4.36 -3.72
C ALA A 576 -31.52 -3.52 -3.87
N TYR A 577 -31.69 -2.48 -3.05
CA TYR A 577 -32.79 -1.51 -3.20
C TYR A 577 -32.78 -0.79 -4.55
N GLY A 578 -31.61 -0.69 -5.21
CA GLY A 578 -31.51 -0.29 -6.60
C GLY A 578 -31.83 -1.46 -7.53
N CYS A 579 -30.89 -2.39 -7.66
CA CYS A 579 -31.07 -3.57 -8.50
C CYS A 579 -30.40 -4.80 -7.88
N ASN A 580 -31.13 -5.92 -7.84
CA ASN A 580 -30.65 -7.15 -7.22
C ASN A 580 -29.51 -7.82 -8.01
N VAL A 581 -29.42 -7.59 -9.33
CA VAL A 581 -28.37 -8.18 -10.18
C VAL A 581 -26.96 -7.67 -9.81
N PRO A 582 -26.67 -6.35 -9.86
CA PRO A 582 -25.35 -5.83 -9.44
C PRO A 582 -25.11 -6.00 -7.94
N ALA A 583 -26.17 -5.98 -7.12
CA ALA A 583 -26.06 -6.25 -5.69
C ALA A 583 -25.54 -7.68 -5.41
N CYS A 584 -26.10 -8.70 -6.08
CA CYS A 584 -25.59 -10.07 -6.00
C CYS A 584 -24.13 -10.17 -6.48
N LEU A 585 -23.76 -9.46 -7.56
CA LEU A 585 -22.39 -9.43 -8.06
C LEU A 585 -21.41 -8.82 -7.03
N SER A 586 -21.85 -7.77 -6.33
CA SER A 586 -21.05 -7.07 -5.31
C SER A 586 -20.77 -7.91 -4.06
N CYS A 587 -21.52 -9.00 -3.83
CA CYS A 587 -21.26 -9.95 -2.73
C CYS A 587 -19.86 -10.59 -2.80
N ARG A 588 -19.16 -10.49 -3.95
CA ARG A 588 -17.75 -10.88 -4.09
C ARG A 588 -16.81 -10.19 -3.11
N ILE A 589 -17.19 -9.04 -2.55
CA ILE A 589 -16.44 -8.31 -1.52
C ILE A 589 -16.34 -9.08 -0.18
N MET A 590 -17.17 -10.11 0.01
CA MET A 590 -17.07 -11.03 1.15
C MET A 590 -15.86 -11.96 0.99
N GLU A 591 -15.09 -12.11 2.06
CA GLU A 591 -13.86 -12.88 2.11
C GLU A 591 -14.15 -14.40 2.09
N THR A 592 -15.18 -14.84 2.81
CA THR A 592 -15.55 -16.26 2.89
C THR A 592 -16.70 -16.62 1.94
N GLN A 593 -16.71 -17.87 1.46
CA GLN A 593 -17.81 -18.38 0.61
C GLN A 593 -19.15 -18.41 1.37
N ARG A 594 -19.12 -18.70 2.68
CA ARG A 594 -20.32 -18.74 3.53
C ARG A 594 -20.97 -17.36 3.64
N GLU A 595 -20.18 -16.32 3.93
CA GLU A 595 -20.68 -14.94 4.01
C GLU A 595 -21.17 -14.44 2.65
N ARG A 596 -20.48 -14.81 1.55
CA ARG A 596 -20.92 -14.48 0.19
C ARG A 596 -22.28 -15.07 -0.14
N LEU A 597 -22.51 -16.34 0.19
CA LEU A 597 -23.78 -17.03 -0.04
C LEU A 597 -24.90 -16.44 0.81
N LEU A 598 -24.62 -16.15 2.08
CA LEU A 598 -25.57 -15.53 2.98
C LEU A 598 -25.93 -14.10 2.54
N ALA A 599 -24.94 -13.29 2.15
CA ALA A 599 -25.17 -11.94 1.63
C ALA A 599 -26.00 -11.97 0.34
N ALA A 600 -25.72 -12.89 -0.59
CA ALA A 600 -26.50 -13.05 -1.81
C ALA A 600 -27.96 -13.47 -1.52
N PHE A 601 -28.20 -14.34 -0.54
CA PHE A 601 -29.53 -14.70 -0.09
C PHE A 601 -30.29 -13.51 0.52
N VAL A 602 -29.63 -12.71 1.36
CA VAL A 602 -30.25 -11.53 1.97
C VAL A 602 -30.58 -10.47 0.91
N VAL A 603 -29.69 -10.27 -0.07
CA VAL A 603 -29.87 -9.33 -1.19
C VAL A 603 -31.14 -9.64 -2.00
N THR A 604 -31.45 -10.91 -2.26
CA THR A 604 -32.64 -11.27 -3.06
C THR A 604 -33.97 -11.03 -2.33
N LEU A 605 -33.95 -10.89 -1.01
CA LEU A 605 -35.12 -10.56 -0.19
C LEU A 605 -35.42 -9.05 -0.16
N VAL A 606 -34.48 -8.22 -0.62
CA VAL A 606 -34.65 -6.77 -0.69
C VAL A 606 -35.45 -6.41 -1.94
N PRO A 607 -36.51 -5.58 -1.82
CA PRO A 607 -37.26 -5.11 -2.97
C PRO A 607 -36.42 -4.14 -3.80
N CYS A 608 -36.18 -4.48 -5.06
CA CYS A 608 -35.47 -3.62 -6.00
C CYS A 608 -36.30 -2.38 -6.38
N ALA A 609 -35.71 -1.47 -7.15
CA ALA A 609 -36.33 -0.25 -7.62
C ALA A 609 -37.71 -0.47 -8.26
N ALA A 610 -37.85 -1.45 -9.15
CA ALA A 610 -39.10 -1.73 -9.85
C ALA A 610 -40.21 -2.18 -8.88
N VAL A 611 -39.89 -3.08 -7.94
CA VAL A 611 -40.84 -3.51 -6.89
C VAL A 611 -41.22 -2.32 -6.01
N THR A 612 -40.26 -1.44 -5.74
CA THR A 612 -40.48 -0.23 -4.94
C THR A 612 -41.46 0.73 -5.59
N VAL A 613 -41.33 0.96 -6.90
CA VAL A 613 -42.29 1.78 -7.67
C VAL A 613 -43.69 1.15 -7.65
N ILE A 614 -43.80 -0.17 -7.82
CA ILE A 614 -45.10 -0.86 -7.79
C ILE A 614 -45.75 -0.78 -6.40
N VAL A 615 -44.98 -1.02 -5.33
CA VAL A 615 -45.49 -0.97 -3.95
C VAL A 615 -45.92 0.44 -3.58
N LEU A 616 -45.06 1.45 -3.80
CA LEU A 616 -45.40 2.84 -3.50
C LEU A 616 -46.52 3.37 -4.40
N GLY A 617 -46.54 2.98 -5.68
CA GLY A 617 -47.54 3.37 -6.65
C GLY A 617 -48.91 2.76 -6.38
N LEU A 618 -49.02 1.42 -6.42
CA LEU A 618 -50.30 0.72 -6.26
C LEU A 618 -50.79 0.74 -4.81
N VAL A 619 -49.99 0.26 -3.86
CA VAL A 619 -50.43 0.20 -2.45
C VAL A 619 -50.62 1.61 -1.92
N GLY A 620 -49.72 2.55 -2.26
CA GLY A 620 -49.87 3.95 -1.89
C GLY A 620 -51.14 4.59 -2.45
N ARG A 621 -51.50 4.32 -3.71
CA ARG A 621 -52.68 4.91 -4.36
C ARG A 621 -54.03 4.29 -3.94
N PHE A 622 -54.07 2.98 -3.71
CA PHE A 622 -55.32 2.23 -3.45
C PHE A 622 -55.60 1.97 -1.96
N VAL A 623 -54.55 1.79 -1.14
CA VAL A 623 -54.68 1.43 0.29
C VAL A 623 -54.17 2.56 1.19
N GLY A 624 -53.17 3.31 0.71
CA GLY A 624 -52.58 4.46 1.40
C GLY A 624 -51.09 4.29 1.66
N VAL A 625 -50.36 5.41 1.65
CA VAL A 625 -48.89 5.45 1.80
C VAL A 625 -48.40 4.81 3.11
N ASN A 626 -49.17 4.94 4.20
CA ASN A 626 -48.82 4.35 5.50
C ASN A 626 -48.74 2.81 5.43
N TRP A 627 -49.59 2.17 4.63
CA TRP A 627 -49.56 0.72 4.43
C TRP A 627 -48.38 0.28 3.58
N ALA A 628 -48.02 1.06 2.55
CA ALA A 628 -46.80 0.83 1.79
C ALA A 628 -45.55 0.90 2.69
N LEU A 629 -45.45 1.91 3.56
CA LEU A 629 -44.36 2.03 4.53
C LEU A 629 -44.34 0.86 5.55
N THR A 630 -45.52 0.41 6.00
CA THR A 630 -45.63 -0.75 6.90
C THR A 630 -45.11 -2.02 6.24
N LEU A 631 -45.38 -2.23 4.95
CA LEU A 631 -44.84 -3.37 4.20
C LEU A 631 -43.32 -3.35 4.15
N TYR A 632 -42.68 -2.18 4.00
CA TYR A 632 -41.22 -2.07 4.08
C TYR A 632 -40.67 -2.42 5.45
N ILE A 633 -41.32 -1.94 6.53
CA ILE A 633 -40.92 -2.28 7.90
C ILE A 633 -41.00 -3.80 8.11
N VAL A 634 -42.10 -4.42 7.68
CA VAL A 634 -42.27 -5.88 7.76
C VAL A 634 -41.22 -6.61 6.91
N ASN A 635 -40.93 -6.13 5.70
CA ASN A 635 -39.89 -6.71 4.84
C ASN A 635 -38.50 -6.63 5.50
N ILE A 636 -38.10 -5.49 6.06
CA ILE A 636 -36.80 -5.35 6.75
C ILE A 636 -36.69 -6.33 7.92
N ILE A 637 -37.77 -6.48 8.70
CA ILE A 637 -37.83 -7.46 9.79
C ILE A 637 -37.67 -8.88 9.24
N LEU A 638 -38.38 -9.22 8.16
CA LEU A 638 -38.32 -10.53 7.53
C LEU A 638 -36.92 -10.84 6.99
N VAL A 639 -36.29 -9.88 6.31
CA VAL A 639 -34.92 -9.98 5.79
C VAL A 639 -33.95 -10.29 6.94
N PHE A 640 -34.08 -9.59 8.06
CA PHE A 640 -33.24 -9.81 9.24
C PHE A 640 -33.46 -11.20 9.87
N VAL A 641 -34.72 -11.61 10.04
CA VAL A 641 -35.08 -12.91 10.63
C VAL A 641 -34.64 -14.06 9.73
N LEU A 642 -34.92 -13.99 8.43
CA LEU A 642 -34.53 -15.02 7.47
C LEU A 642 -33.02 -15.06 7.25
N GLY A 643 -32.33 -13.91 7.24
CA GLY A 643 -30.87 -13.84 7.20
C GLY A 643 -30.24 -14.52 8.42
N ARG A 644 -30.76 -14.24 9.63
CA ARG A 644 -30.30 -14.89 10.86
C ARG A 644 -30.56 -16.39 10.86
N PHE A 645 -31.72 -16.82 10.33
CA PHE A 645 -32.07 -18.22 10.19
C PHE A 645 -31.14 -18.95 9.20
N ALA A 646 -30.89 -18.35 8.03
CA ALA A 646 -29.98 -18.88 7.03
C ALA A 646 -28.55 -19.00 7.55
N PHE A 647 -28.07 -18.03 8.33
CA PHE A 647 -26.77 -18.11 9.00
C PHE A 647 -26.64 -19.35 9.89
N ASN A 648 -27.69 -19.69 10.66
CA ASN A 648 -27.69 -20.84 11.57
C ASN A 648 -27.70 -22.19 10.83
N ILE A 649 -28.19 -22.25 9.59
CA ILE A 649 -28.29 -23.48 8.79
C ILE A 649 -27.02 -23.72 7.96
N LEU A 650 -26.39 -22.65 7.47
CA LEU A 650 -25.25 -22.76 6.56
C LEU A 650 -24.01 -23.36 7.25
N PRO A 651 -23.42 -24.45 6.72
CA PRO A 651 -22.23 -25.08 7.31
C PRO A 651 -20.98 -24.19 7.14
N GLY A 652 -20.11 -24.23 8.16
CA GLY A 652 -18.87 -23.47 8.24
C GLY A 652 -18.68 -22.89 9.64
N GLU A 653 -17.43 -22.70 10.08
CA GLU A 653 -17.16 -22.06 11.36
C GLU A 653 -17.36 -20.54 11.22
N PRO A 654 -18.17 -19.89 12.06
CA PRO A 654 -18.04 -18.45 12.22
C PRO A 654 -16.64 -18.21 12.80
N VAL A 655 -15.88 -17.27 12.22
CA VAL A 655 -14.66 -16.79 12.87
C VAL A 655 -15.11 -15.98 14.10
N ALA A 656 -15.42 -16.70 15.17
CA ALA A 656 -15.64 -16.08 16.46
C ALA A 656 -14.26 -15.67 16.96
N MET A 657 -13.93 -14.39 16.82
CA MET A 657 -12.90 -13.80 17.67
C MET A 657 -13.42 -13.90 19.11
N LEU A 658 -13.06 -14.98 19.78
CA LEU A 658 -13.32 -15.15 21.19
C LEU A 658 -12.32 -14.24 21.89
N TYR A 659 -12.79 -13.06 22.26
CA TYR A 659 -11.99 -12.07 22.95
C TYR A 659 -11.67 -12.60 24.35
N ILE A 660 -10.47 -13.15 24.50
CA ILE A 660 -9.90 -13.37 25.82
C ILE A 660 -9.26 -12.04 26.20
N PRO A 661 -9.80 -11.30 27.19
CA PRO A 661 -9.26 -10.01 27.56
C PRO A 661 -7.78 -10.17 27.91
N CYS A 662 -6.92 -9.49 27.16
CA CYS A 662 -5.50 -9.51 27.43
C CYS A 662 -5.19 -8.71 28.70
N ILE A 663 -3.97 -8.85 29.23
CA ILE A 663 -3.54 -8.17 30.45
C ILE A 663 -3.71 -6.64 30.32
N ALA A 664 -3.57 -6.07 29.12
CA ALA A 664 -3.80 -4.65 28.86
C ALA A 664 -5.27 -4.25 29.08
N THR A 665 -6.22 -5.10 28.68
CA THR A 665 -7.66 -4.86 28.90
C THR A 665 -8.02 -4.99 30.37
N ILE A 666 -7.45 -5.99 31.07
CA ILE A 666 -7.63 -6.15 32.52
C ILE A 666 -7.06 -4.94 33.26
N ALA A 667 -5.91 -4.43 32.83
CA ALA A 667 -5.27 -3.23 33.40
C ALA A 667 -6.09 -1.96 33.12
N ALA A 668 -6.67 -1.82 31.93
CA ALA A 668 -7.57 -0.72 31.59
C ALA A 668 -8.84 -0.75 32.45
N LEU A 669 -9.48 -1.93 32.58
CA LEU A 669 -10.64 -2.13 33.45
C LEU A 669 -10.30 -1.90 34.92
N ALA A 670 -9.11 -2.31 35.38
CA ALA A 670 -8.66 -2.08 36.75
C ALA A 670 -8.41 -0.60 37.02
N LYS A 671 -7.90 0.15 36.03
CA LYS A 671 -7.70 1.60 36.12
C LYS A 671 -9.04 2.35 36.18
N GLU A 672 -10.06 1.88 35.47
CA GLU A 672 -11.34 2.58 35.33
C GLU A 672 -12.38 2.19 36.39
N PHE A 673 -12.44 0.90 36.76
CA PHE A 673 -13.46 0.35 37.67
C PHE A 673 -12.89 -0.22 38.97
N GLY A 674 -11.57 -0.25 39.13
CA GLY A 674 -10.86 -0.82 40.26
C GLY A 674 -10.65 -2.35 40.14
N TRP A 675 -9.58 -2.84 40.76
CA TRP A 675 -9.14 -4.25 40.66
C TRP A 675 -10.22 -5.27 40.99
N ARG A 676 -11.05 -5.04 42.01
CA ARG A 676 -12.12 -5.99 42.40
C ARG A 676 -13.16 -6.18 41.30
N LYS A 677 -13.61 -5.10 40.64
CA LYS A 677 -14.61 -5.18 39.57
C LYS A 677 -14.00 -5.71 38.29
N ALA A 678 -12.78 -5.29 37.96
CA ALA A 678 -12.05 -5.81 36.80
C ALA A 678 -11.85 -7.33 36.89
N LEU A 679 -11.37 -7.83 38.03
CA LEU A 679 -11.21 -9.28 38.24
C LEU A 679 -12.54 -10.02 38.16
N LEU A 680 -13.62 -9.45 38.70
CA LEU A 680 -14.95 -10.07 38.67
C LEU A 680 -15.50 -10.14 37.23
N ILE A 681 -15.31 -9.08 36.44
CA ILE A 681 -15.68 -9.04 35.02
C ILE A 681 -14.87 -10.08 34.24
N THR A 682 -13.55 -10.09 34.40
CA THR A 682 -12.66 -11.04 33.70
C THR A 682 -12.97 -12.49 34.07
N VAL A 683 -13.13 -12.79 35.35
CA VAL A 683 -13.45 -14.15 35.82
C VAL A 683 -14.81 -14.59 35.31
N PHE A 684 -15.82 -13.71 35.33
CA PHE A 684 -17.14 -13.99 34.77
C PHE A 684 -17.08 -14.25 33.27
N GLU A 685 -16.37 -13.42 32.51
CA GLU A 685 -16.22 -13.54 31.06
C GLU A 685 -15.54 -14.86 30.67
N VAL A 686 -14.46 -15.23 31.37
CA VAL A 686 -13.76 -16.50 31.16
C VAL A 686 -14.63 -17.71 31.55
N LEU A 687 -15.30 -17.68 32.70
CA LEU A 687 -16.21 -18.75 33.12
C LEU A 687 -17.39 -18.90 32.17
N PHE A 688 -17.95 -17.79 31.70
CA PHE A 688 -19.04 -17.78 30.74
C PHE A 688 -18.59 -18.35 29.39
N ALA A 689 -17.42 -17.96 28.90
CA ALA A 689 -16.85 -18.51 27.67
C ALA A 689 -16.63 -20.02 27.75
N ILE A 690 -16.06 -20.51 28.86
CA ILE A 690 -15.82 -21.94 29.07
C ILE A 690 -17.13 -22.71 29.19
N THR A 691 -18.11 -22.20 29.95
CA THR A 691 -19.40 -22.87 30.13
C THR A 691 -20.24 -22.86 28.86
N ALA A 692 -20.34 -21.74 28.16
CA ALA A 692 -21.03 -21.64 26.89
C ALA A 692 -20.37 -22.52 25.82
N GLY A 693 -19.02 -22.53 25.74
CA GLY A 693 -18.26 -23.39 24.85
C GLY A 693 -18.44 -24.88 25.16
N GLY A 694 -18.43 -25.25 26.45
CA GLY A 694 -18.68 -26.63 26.89
C GLY A 694 -20.11 -27.11 26.61
N ILE A 695 -21.12 -26.26 26.80
CA ILE A 695 -22.51 -26.55 26.45
C ILE A 695 -22.66 -26.69 24.93
N ALA A 696 -22.05 -25.78 24.15
CA ALA A 696 -22.07 -25.84 22.70
C ALA A 696 -21.39 -27.12 22.18
N SER A 697 -20.23 -27.50 22.74
CA SER A 697 -19.53 -28.74 22.40
C SER A 697 -20.38 -29.98 22.70
N ARG A 698 -21.05 -30.03 23.86
CA ARG A 698 -21.95 -31.14 24.20
C ARG A 698 -23.17 -31.22 23.28
N LEU A 699 -23.78 -30.08 22.95
CA LEU A 699 -24.91 -30.02 22.03
C LEU A 699 -24.50 -30.44 20.62
N LEU A 700 -23.32 -30.03 20.16
CA LEU A 700 -22.76 -30.44 18.87
C LEU A 700 -22.49 -31.95 18.82
N THR A 701 -21.97 -32.55 19.89
CA THR A 701 -21.79 -34.01 19.97
C THR A 701 -23.10 -34.80 20.04
N LEU A 702 -24.19 -34.19 20.51
CA LEU A 702 -25.52 -34.81 20.51
C LEU A 702 -26.21 -34.73 19.14
N ILE A 703 -25.93 -33.67 18.38
CA ILE A 703 -26.49 -33.44 17.04
C ILE A 703 -25.70 -34.21 15.96
N ASN A 704 -24.42 -34.48 16.19
CA ASN A 704 -23.56 -35.20 15.26
C ASN A 704 -22.72 -36.27 16.02
N PRO A 705 -23.28 -37.45 16.32
CA PRO A 705 -22.54 -38.51 17.00
C PRO A 705 -21.36 -38.97 16.12
N PRO A 706 -20.18 -39.21 16.70
CA PRO A 706 -19.02 -39.66 15.94
C PRO A 706 -19.30 -41.04 15.34
N TYR A 707 -19.18 -41.16 14.02
CA TYR A 707 -19.01 -42.44 13.32
C TYR A 707 -17.57 -42.94 13.49
#